data_AF-A0A3Q2PS47-F1
#
_entry.id   AF-A0A3Q2PS47-F1
#
_cell.length_a   1.000
_cell.length_b   1.000
_cell.length_c   1.000
_cell.angle_alpha   90.00
_cell.angle_beta   90.00
_cell.angle_gamma   90.00
#
_symmetry.space_group_name_H-M   'P 1'
#
loop_
_entity.id
_entity.type
_entity.pdbx_description
1 polymer ?
#
loop_
_entity_poly.entity_id
_entity_poly.type
_entity_poly.pdbx_seq_one_letter_code
_entity_poly.pdbx_strand_id
1 'polypeptide(L)'
;KIGVPENYDGIFPWYLTKLHNLPSNYTDLVLTGDDEGIFGVDAQFLYAIKPLDREKQPSYSLQQSFTVEVCVIDKNDNVPTFIEESMRGSVQLGLLKIPFMQVEALDRDDRDTAHAELRFSLMEQTPRIPSSQMFFIDSITGEVSLTEEGASTLDPEMCGRYKLSVMVKDMGGRSNAFFTTGIVTVEVTGNTWASPDPVRLQENLPGPYPIPISQVKWSGSQAEYSLDGEFPEMLFTISREGVIYLNAPLDRETQDQFHISIVVERPDGRQIAKPVELRVMVGDANDNRPTFPQAQYHTVVKELAARTEILTVQAADNDDPKTDNVRIFYRLVGQIPESPRALFRVDRDSGVISVQADSMEGTAPQYTLTITAEDAKLNSSCTVVVTVQDENNNPPVFSQHEYGPFHIPEDALVGTTVTTVLARDADVRGGDSWQVDYHLESGNEEEVFSLVTDRQTNDLSLVLSKVLDFERESEYILVLSAQNQVPLVRGRYGPLSTATVSIYVDDVNEGPVLSQSHYEVTVREGEEPGRVIATIRGYDPDSHPIYSLQGDTKKYFSIGKYSGELKTVQALDREENSTYTMEVIAVDGNSSLSASTLVTVQILDVNDNSPVLVGDYSWKYLCTPRWEDQALVLASRDSDGPQHGGRLNFSLRSDATVRRNWKLTPINTHTNLSLNIPYLPPEVYMVPFTISDSSSPPRSTFINLPCPCNIRGNCKIAAKPLQGMPTIQSAVGILLGTFAVIIILIVIFVRLSYQNPKEPSKTSQERVPLKISI
;
A
#
# COMPACT_ATOMS: atom_id res chain seq x y z
N LYS A 1 7.24 144.03 -5.85
CA LYS A 1 7.10 142.63 -6.29
C LYS A 1 6.06 142.56 -7.39
N ILE A 2 6.34 141.88 -8.49
CA ILE A 2 5.39 141.57 -9.56
C ILE A 2 5.32 140.06 -9.71
N GLY A 3 4.11 139.51 -9.82
CA GLY A 3 3.90 138.09 -10.09
C GLY A 3 3.76 137.88 -11.58
N VAL A 4 4.54 136.97 -12.16
CA VAL A 4 4.55 136.69 -13.59
C VAL A 4 4.41 135.18 -13.78
N PRO A 5 3.38 134.69 -14.50
CA PRO A 5 3.24 133.26 -14.71
C PRO A 5 4.42 132.72 -15.53
N GLU A 6 4.88 131.52 -15.19
CA GLU A 6 5.88 130.83 -16.00
C GLU A 6 5.32 130.36 -17.34
N ASN A 7 6.25 130.00 -18.22
CA ASN A 7 5.97 129.41 -19.53
C ASN A 7 4.96 130.26 -20.32
N TYR A 8 5.15 131.58 -20.32
CA TYR A 8 4.37 132.49 -21.15
C TYR A 8 4.62 132.22 -22.63
N ASP A 9 3.55 131.94 -23.36
CA ASP A 9 3.54 131.49 -24.76
C ASP A 9 3.25 132.61 -25.77
N GLY A 10 3.24 133.87 -25.32
CA GLY A 10 2.99 135.04 -26.16
C GLY A 10 4.23 135.61 -26.89
N ILE A 11 4.08 136.79 -27.48
CA ILE A 11 5.10 137.45 -28.31
C ILE A 11 6.04 138.31 -27.44
N PHE A 12 7.35 138.24 -27.71
CA PHE A 12 8.39 139.03 -27.03
C PHE A 12 8.82 140.28 -27.84
N PRO A 13 9.31 141.37 -27.19
CA PRO A 13 9.50 141.53 -25.74
C PRO A 13 8.18 141.63 -24.98
N TRP A 14 8.06 140.84 -23.91
CA TRP A 14 6.89 140.81 -23.04
C TRP A 14 7.01 141.90 -21.99
N TYR A 15 6.34 143.03 -22.22
CA TYR A 15 6.32 144.16 -21.28
C TYR A 15 5.54 143.80 -20.01
N LEU A 16 6.26 143.75 -18.88
CA LEU A 16 5.74 143.31 -17.58
C LEU A 16 5.13 144.46 -16.78
N THR A 17 5.85 145.58 -16.65
CA THR A 17 5.40 146.73 -15.85
C THR A 17 6.16 148.02 -16.19
N LYS A 18 5.57 149.18 -15.87
CA LYS A 18 6.21 150.49 -16.03
C LYS A 18 6.91 150.93 -14.74
N LEU A 19 8.20 151.23 -14.85
CA LEU A 19 9.08 151.73 -13.78
C LEU A 19 9.12 153.27 -13.79
N HIS A 20 8.08 153.89 -13.22
CA HIS A 20 7.88 155.35 -13.25
C HIS A 20 9.03 156.21 -12.68
N ASN A 21 9.88 155.64 -11.82
CA ASN A 21 10.95 156.35 -11.13
C ASN A 21 12.29 156.39 -11.90
N LEU A 22 12.35 155.79 -13.10
CA LEU A 22 13.55 155.78 -13.94
C LEU A 22 13.55 156.93 -14.97
N PRO A 23 14.66 157.63 -15.23
CA PRO A 23 14.75 158.62 -16.31
C PRO A 23 14.45 157.99 -17.68
N SER A 24 13.78 158.74 -18.57
CA SER A 24 13.27 158.23 -19.86
C SER A 24 14.35 157.72 -20.83
N ASN A 25 15.59 158.15 -20.63
CA ASN A 25 16.76 157.84 -21.44
C ASN A 25 17.69 156.80 -20.80
N TYR A 26 17.23 156.11 -19.76
CA TYR A 26 18.04 155.15 -19.03
C TYR A 26 17.94 153.76 -19.67
N THR A 27 19.06 153.20 -20.13
CA THR A 27 19.13 151.93 -20.87
C THR A 27 19.90 150.81 -20.17
N ASP A 28 20.68 151.12 -19.12
CA ASP A 28 21.55 150.14 -18.47
C ASP A 28 20.98 149.68 -17.13
N LEU A 29 20.33 148.51 -17.07
CA LEU A 29 20.02 147.85 -15.80
C LEU A 29 21.00 146.72 -15.53
N VAL A 30 21.55 146.71 -14.32
CA VAL A 30 22.25 145.56 -13.77
C VAL A 30 21.25 144.79 -12.92
N LEU A 31 20.81 143.64 -13.43
CA LEU A 31 19.86 142.76 -12.77
C LEU A 31 20.60 141.69 -11.99
N THR A 32 20.23 141.47 -10.74
CA THR A 32 20.84 140.44 -9.90
C THR A 32 20.04 139.14 -10.06
N GLY A 33 20.69 138.10 -10.59
CA GLY A 33 20.06 136.84 -10.95
C GLY A 33 19.52 136.78 -12.37
N ASP A 34 19.77 137.77 -13.22
CA ASP A 34 19.50 137.69 -14.66
C ASP A 34 20.79 137.45 -15.45
N ASP A 35 21.42 136.30 -15.21
CA ASP A 35 22.70 135.95 -15.82
C ASP A 35 22.60 135.74 -17.35
N GLU A 36 21.37 135.58 -17.86
CA GLU A 36 21.08 135.38 -19.28
C GLU A 36 20.63 136.65 -20.02
N GLY A 37 20.48 137.79 -19.35
CA GLY A 37 19.98 139.03 -19.95
C GLY A 37 18.53 138.93 -20.45
N ILE A 38 17.69 138.21 -19.72
CA ILE A 38 16.26 137.97 -19.98
C ILE A 38 15.46 139.27 -19.86
N PHE A 39 15.86 140.20 -19.00
CA PHE A 39 15.11 141.43 -18.77
C PHE A 39 15.82 142.65 -19.38
N GLY A 40 15.02 143.54 -19.95
CA GLY A 40 15.46 144.84 -20.43
C GLY A 40 14.49 145.95 -20.03
N VAL A 41 14.92 147.20 -20.15
CA VAL A 41 14.04 148.35 -19.96
C VAL A 41 14.07 149.24 -21.19
N ASP A 42 12.89 149.52 -21.74
CA ASP A 42 12.68 150.43 -22.85
C ASP A 42 11.61 151.46 -22.47
N ALA A 43 11.93 152.75 -22.62
CA ALA A 43 11.05 153.87 -22.27
C ALA A 43 10.36 153.72 -20.90
N GLN A 44 11.12 153.31 -19.89
CA GLN A 44 10.69 153.01 -18.51
C GLN A 44 9.89 151.70 -18.32
N PHE A 45 9.62 150.89 -19.34
CA PHE A 45 8.95 149.60 -19.14
C PHE A 45 9.95 148.46 -18.98
N LEU A 46 9.82 147.68 -17.90
CA LEU A 46 10.50 146.41 -17.73
C LEU A 46 9.83 145.38 -18.64
N TYR A 47 10.61 144.74 -19.51
CA TYR A 47 10.17 143.64 -20.34
C TYR A 47 11.07 142.42 -20.18
N ALA A 48 10.51 141.23 -20.42
CA ALA A 48 11.27 140.00 -20.60
C ALA A 48 11.41 139.68 -22.10
N ILE A 49 12.50 139.05 -22.54
CA ILE A 49 12.70 138.63 -23.94
C ILE A 49 12.58 137.12 -24.16
N LYS A 50 12.42 136.36 -23.08
CA LYS A 50 12.24 134.90 -23.08
C LYS A 50 11.20 134.52 -22.03
N PRO A 51 10.54 133.35 -22.17
CA PRO A 51 9.65 132.83 -21.14
C PRO A 51 10.44 132.55 -19.85
N LEU A 52 9.78 132.75 -18.71
CA LEU A 52 10.31 132.43 -17.39
C LEU A 52 9.94 130.99 -17.03
N ASP A 53 10.81 130.32 -16.28
CA ASP A 53 10.69 128.93 -15.84
C ASP A 53 11.01 128.93 -14.33
N ARG A 54 10.01 128.61 -13.51
CA ARG A 54 10.10 128.73 -12.05
C ARG A 54 11.04 127.67 -11.48
N GLU A 55 11.01 126.44 -12.00
CA GLU A 55 11.87 125.33 -11.54
C GLU A 55 13.35 125.62 -11.77
N LYS A 56 13.68 126.41 -12.81
CA LYS A 56 15.04 126.95 -12.99
C LYS A 56 15.33 128.11 -12.07
N GLN A 57 14.44 129.11 -12.02
CA GLN A 57 14.65 130.29 -11.19
C GLN A 57 13.32 130.92 -10.72
N PRO A 58 13.01 130.85 -9.42
CA PRO A 58 11.69 131.23 -8.90
C PRO A 58 11.49 132.75 -8.77
N SER A 59 12.57 133.51 -8.70
CA SER A 59 12.48 134.97 -8.65
C SER A 59 13.74 135.67 -9.15
N TYR A 60 13.53 136.90 -9.63
CA TYR A 60 14.58 137.80 -10.11
C TYR A 60 14.49 139.12 -9.33
N SER A 61 15.63 139.69 -8.93
CA SER A 61 15.65 140.92 -8.16
C SER A 61 16.46 142.01 -8.85
N LEU A 62 15.84 143.17 -8.99
CA LEU A 62 16.43 144.38 -9.53
C LEU A 62 16.74 145.33 -8.38
N GLN A 63 18.03 145.63 -8.15
CA GLN A 63 18.44 146.62 -7.16
C GLN A 63 18.94 147.91 -7.82
N GLN A 64 18.24 149.01 -7.53
CA GLN A 64 18.65 150.38 -7.82
C GLN A 64 18.35 151.28 -6.60
N SER A 65 17.98 152.55 -6.80
CA SER A 65 17.38 153.41 -5.76
C SER A 65 16.03 152.87 -5.24
N PHE A 66 15.44 151.89 -5.93
CA PHE A 66 14.31 151.09 -5.48
C PHE A 66 14.52 149.63 -5.91
N THR A 67 13.88 148.69 -5.22
CA THR A 67 13.97 147.27 -5.53
C THR A 67 12.71 146.79 -6.25
N VAL A 68 12.87 146.16 -7.41
CA VAL A 68 11.78 145.44 -8.09
C VAL A 68 12.11 143.96 -8.05
N GLU A 69 11.17 143.15 -7.63
CA GLU A 69 11.34 141.71 -7.55
C GLU A 69 10.26 141.06 -8.41
N VAL A 70 10.68 140.27 -9.38
CA VAL A 70 9.83 139.49 -10.29
C VAL A 70 9.74 138.10 -9.70
N CYS A 71 8.57 137.73 -9.18
CA CYS A 71 8.30 136.39 -8.67
C CYS A 71 7.60 135.59 -9.78
N VAL A 72 8.17 134.45 -10.16
CA VAL A 72 7.58 133.56 -11.16
C VAL A 72 6.49 132.72 -10.48
N ILE A 73 5.26 132.72 -11.02
CA ILE A 73 4.13 131.98 -10.47
C ILE A 73 4.10 130.58 -11.10
N ASP A 74 4.12 129.58 -10.22
CA ASP A 74 4.05 128.14 -10.51
C ASP A 74 2.81 127.74 -11.32
N LYS A 75 2.99 126.83 -12.27
CA LYS A 75 1.91 126.09 -12.94
C LYS A 75 2.18 124.59 -12.78
N ASN A 76 1.11 123.81 -12.59
CA ASN A 76 1.21 122.35 -12.61
C ASN A 76 1.60 121.84 -14.01
N ASP A 77 2.89 121.73 -14.27
CA ASP A 77 3.44 121.26 -15.54
C ASP A 77 4.53 120.16 -15.39
N ASN A 78 4.83 119.74 -14.16
CA ASN A 78 5.64 118.57 -13.89
C ASN A 78 4.78 117.35 -13.50
N VAL A 79 5.28 116.15 -13.81
CA VAL A 79 4.62 114.89 -13.49
C VAL A 79 5.32 114.26 -12.29
N PRO A 80 4.59 113.71 -11.29
CA PRO A 80 5.19 112.97 -10.19
C PRO A 80 6.07 111.82 -10.68
N THR A 81 7.26 111.67 -10.11
CA THR A 81 8.20 110.59 -10.44
C THR A 81 8.61 109.78 -9.21
N PHE A 82 8.66 108.46 -9.32
CA PHE A 82 9.21 107.61 -8.25
C PHE A 82 10.72 107.84 -8.12
N ILE A 83 11.23 107.85 -6.88
CA ILE A 83 12.65 108.10 -6.62
C ILE A 83 13.51 106.90 -7.05
N GLU A 84 13.02 105.69 -6.81
CA GLU A 84 13.72 104.45 -7.19
C GLU A 84 13.21 103.88 -8.52
N GLU A 85 14.12 103.51 -9.41
CA GLU A 85 13.79 102.82 -10.67
C GLU A 85 13.27 101.38 -10.44
N SER A 86 13.61 100.75 -9.30
CA SER A 86 13.20 99.38 -8.96
C SER A 86 12.96 99.24 -7.45
N MET A 87 11.68 99.23 -7.06
CA MET A 87 11.26 99.10 -5.66
C MET A 87 11.14 97.61 -5.24
N ARG A 88 11.89 97.20 -4.22
CA ARG A 88 11.83 95.82 -3.67
C ARG A 88 11.71 95.82 -2.15
N GLY A 89 10.84 94.96 -1.62
CA GLY A 89 10.67 94.75 -0.19
C GLY A 89 10.70 93.26 0.18
N SER A 90 10.92 92.96 1.47
CA SER A 90 10.82 91.60 2.00
C SER A 90 9.97 91.57 3.27
N VAL A 91 9.22 90.49 3.46
CA VAL A 91 8.27 90.35 4.58
C VAL A 91 8.40 88.99 5.25
N GLN A 92 8.33 89.00 6.59
CA GLN A 92 8.42 87.81 7.45
C GLN A 92 7.03 87.36 7.93
N LEU A 93 6.88 86.06 8.20
CA LEU A 93 5.64 85.47 8.70
C LEU A 93 5.23 86.07 10.07
N GLY A 94 3.96 86.46 10.20
CA GLY A 94 3.34 86.85 11.48
C GLY A 94 3.40 88.33 11.88
N LEU A 95 3.84 89.25 11.01
CA LEU A 95 3.89 90.69 11.31
C LEU A 95 2.63 91.41 10.80
N LEU A 96 1.71 91.75 11.71
CA LEU A 96 0.45 92.43 11.38
C LEU A 96 0.62 93.97 11.39
N LYS A 97 0.23 94.66 10.30
CA LYS A 97 0.21 96.14 10.18
C LYS A 97 1.55 96.86 10.46
N ILE A 98 2.66 96.13 10.46
CA ILE A 98 4.00 96.73 10.52
C ILE A 98 4.43 97.02 9.07
N PRO A 99 4.76 98.27 8.73
CA PRO A 99 5.27 98.59 7.41
C PRO A 99 6.65 97.94 7.22
N PHE A 100 6.82 97.23 6.12
CA PHE A 100 8.07 96.53 5.79
C PHE A 100 8.87 97.24 4.70
N MET A 101 8.27 98.22 4.03
CA MET A 101 8.96 99.12 3.10
C MET A 101 8.17 100.43 2.92
N GLN A 102 8.79 101.43 2.32
CA GLN A 102 8.16 102.71 1.96
C GLN A 102 8.44 103.04 0.50
N VAL A 103 7.41 103.50 -0.21
CA VAL A 103 7.50 103.95 -1.60
C VAL A 103 7.60 105.47 -1.62
N GLU A 104 8.66 105.99 -2.24
CA GLU A 104 8.92 107.43 -2.32
C GLU A 104 8.80 107.96 -3.74
N ALA A 105 8.23 109.16 -3.87
CA ALA A 105 8.08 109.89 -5.12
C ALA A 105 8.28 111.39 -4.90
N LEU A 106 8.61 112.10 -5.97
CA LEU A 106 8.87 113.54 -5.97
C LEU A 106 8.12 114.22 -7.13
N ASP A 107 7.54 115.37 -6.85
CA ASP A 107 7.12 116.36 -7.85
C ASP A 107 8.04 117.58 -7.83
N ARG A 108 8.28 118.19 -8.98
CA ARG A 108 9.17 119.35 -9.14
C ARG A 108 8.45 120.69 -9.05
N ASP A 109 7.11 120.69 -9.12
CA ASP A 109 6.29 121.88 -8.91
C ASP A 109 6.50 122.48 -7.49
N ASP A 110 5.96 123.67 -7.25
CA ASP A 110 6.16 124.37 -5.99
C ASP A 110 5.60 123.59 -4.77
N ARG A 111 6.48 123.30 -3.80
CA ARG A 111 6.18 122.54 -2.58
C ARG A 111 5.15 123.21 -1.67
N ASP A 112 5.00 124.52 -1.80
CA ASP A 112 4.03 125.29 -1.02
C ASP A 112 2.62 125.31 -1.66
N THR A 113 2.45 124.64 -2.81
CA THR A 113 1.16 124.52 -3.50
C THR A 113 0.66 123.07 -3.51
N ALA A 114 -0.62 122.88 -3.85
CA ALA A 114 -1.20 121.54 -4.02
C ALA A 114 -0.62 120.78 -5.24
N HIS A 115 0.16 121.45 -6.10
CA HIS A 115 0.77 120.86 -7.29
C HIS A 115 1.90 119.88 -6.92
N ALA A 116 2.57 120.08 -5.79
CA ALA A 116 3.60 119.16 -5.30
C ALA A 116 3.12 118.17 -4.21
N GLU A 117 1.84 118.21 -3.80
CA GLU A 117 1.31 117.29 -2.78
C GLU A 117 0.96 115.94 -3.42
N LEU A 118 1.59 114.86 -2.93
CA LEU A 118 1.46 113.52 -3.50
C LEU A 118 0.48 112.63 -2.72
N ARG A 119 -0.20 111.74 -3.45
CA ARG A 119 -1.04 110.65 -2.91
C ARG A 119 -0.73 109.31 -3.55
N PHE A 120 -0.51 108.30 -2.71
CA PHE A 120 -0.22 106.92 -3.12
C PHE A 120 -1.48 106.04 -3.10
N SER A 121 -1.53 105.06 -3.99
CA SER A 121 -2.60 104.06 -4.01
C SER A 121 -2.12 102.73 -4.60
N LEU A 122 -2.57 101.63 -4.02
CA LEU A 122 -2.31 100.28 -4.52
C LEU A 122 -3.39 99.93 -5.55
N MET A 123 -2.98 99.68 -6.79
CA MET A 123 -3.86 99.41 -7.92
C MET A 123 -4.16 97.92 -8.08
N GLU A 124 -3.13 97.08 -7.96
CA GLU A 124 -3.24 95.63 -8.17
C GLU A 124 -2.12 94.85 -7.47
N GLN A 125 -2.41 93.59 -7.09
CA GLN A 125 -1.42 92.62 -6.66
C GLN A 125 -1.43 91.36 -7.55
N THR A 126 -0.27 90.80 -7.85
CA THR A 126 -0.10 89.54 -8.58
C THR A 126 0.91 88.63 -7.88
N PRO A 127 0.59 87.35 -7.59
CA PRO A 127 -0.71 86.69 -7.80
C PRO A 127 -1.79 87.16 -6.81
N ARG A 128 -3.07 86.89 -7.13
CA ARG A 128 -4.24 87.19 -6.28
C ARG A 128 -4.60 86.02 -5.34
N ILE A 129 -3.61 85.21 -4.98
CA ILE A 129 -3.75 83.99 -4.19
C ILE A 129 -2.84 84.16 -2.97
N PRO A 130 -3.28 83.83 -1.74
CA PRO A 130 -4.58 83.28 -1.34
C PRO A 130 -5.75 84.28 -1.43
N SER A 131 -5.48 85.57 -1.31
CA SER A 131 -6.47 86.65 -1.45
C SER A 131 -5.98 87.72 -2.42
N SER A 132 -6.86 88.64 -2.81
CA SER A 132 -6.58 89.82 -3.63
C SER A 132 -6.26 91.09 -2.84
N GLN A 133 -6.38 91.05 -1.50
CA GLN A 133 -6.12 92.18 -0.60
C GLN A 133 -5.09 91.81 0.47
N MET A 134 -3.92 91.33 0.05
CA MET A 134 -2.86 90.88 0.97
C MET A 134 -2.01 92.05 1.50
N PHE A 135 -1.90 93.13 0.71
CA PHE A 135 -1.05 94.28 0.98
C PHE A 135 -1.86 95.57 1.02
N PHE A 136 -1.36 96.53 1.79
CA PHE A 136 -1.90 97.88 1.93
C PHE A 136 -0.76 98.89 1.78
N ILE A 137 -1.04 100.03 1.12
CA ILE A 137 -0.14 101.18 1.05
C ILE A 137 -0.82 102.40 1.69
N ASP A 138 -0.10 103.09 2.57
CA ASP A 138 -0.58 104.34 3.14
C ASP A 138 -0.59 105.46 2.09
N SER A 139 -1.72 106.16 1.98
CA SER A 139 -1.92 107.14 0.91
C SER A 139 -1.09 108.41 1.03
N ILE A 140 -0.53 108.71 2.20
CA ILE A 140 0.26 109.92 2.48
C ILE A 140 1.73 109.56 2.63
N THR A 141 2.05 108.51 3.40
CA THR A 141 3.45 108.15 3.69
C THR A 141 4.07 107.24 2.63
N GLY A 142 3.25 106.51 1.85
CA GLY A 142 3.75 105.52 0.90
C GLY A 142 4.23 104.22 1.56
N GLU A 143 4.02 104.04 2.86
CA GLU A 143 4.41 102.83 3.60
C GLU A 143 3.57 101.62 3.18
N VAL A 144 4.23 100.51 2.84
CA VAL A 144 3.60 99.25 2.45
C VAL A 144 3.64 98.26 3.63
N SER A 145 2.47 97.72 3.97
CA SER A 145 2.28 96.76 5.07
C SER A 145 1.35 95.62 4.66
N LEU A 146 1.29 94.56 5.48
CA LEU A 146 0.31 93.48 5.33
C LEU A 146 -1.05 93.90 5.89
N THR A 147 -2.11 93.48 5.21
CA THR A 147 -3.48 93.51 5.76
C THR A 147 -3.65 92.43 6.85
N GLU A 148 -4.76 92.47 7.59
CA GLU A 148 -5.12 91.40 8.54
C GLU A 148 -5.24 90.04 7.85
N GLU A 149 -5.86 90.01 6.68
CA GLU A 149 -5.95 88.80 5.86
C GLU A 149 -4.56 88.33 5.44
N GLY A 150 -3.75 89.24 4.88
CA GLY A 150 -2.39 88.94 4.42
C GLY A 150 -1.49 88.35 5.49
N ALA A 151 -1.51 88.90 6.71
CA ALA A 151 -0.70 88.39 7.82
C ALA A 151 -1.09 86.97 8.27
N SER A 152 -2.35 86.58 8.11
CA SER A 152 -2.87 85.27 8.53
C SER A 152 -2.69 84.16 7.48
N THR A 153 -2.61 84.53 6.20
CA THR A 153 -2.60 83.57 5.09
C THR A 153 -1.28 83.53 4.31
N LEU A 154 -0.29 84.34 4.67
CA LEU A 154 1.01 84.36 3.99
C LEU A 154 1.70 83.00 4.14
N ASP A 155 2.04 82.36 3.01
CA ASP A 155 2.71 81.05 2.98
C ASP A 155 3.81 81.06 1.89
N PRO A 156 5.10 80.92 2.26
CA PRO A 156 6.20 80.90 1.30
C PRO A 156 6.19 79.68 0.38
N GLU A 157 5.58 78.56 0.79
CA GLU A 157 5.46 77.36 -0.08
C GLU A 157 4.40 77.57 -1.16
N MET A 158 3.34 78.35 -0.86
CA MET A 158 2.28 78.63 -1.82
C MET A 158 2.67 79.76 -2.79
N CYS A 159 3.28 80.84 -2.30
CA CYS A 159 3.83 81.88 -3.14
C CYS A 159 4.94 82.68 -2.44
N GLY A 160 6.19 82.52 -2.92
CA GLY A 160 7.35 83.22 -2.37
C GLY A 160 7.58 84.65 -2.88
N ARG A 161 6.85 85.12 -3.91
CA ARG A 161 7.07 86.44 -4.52
C ARG A 161 5.79 87.09 -5.06
N TYR A 162 5.53 88.33 -4.65
CA TYR A 162 4.40 89.16 -5.10
C TYR A 162 4.87 90.39 -5.89
N LYS A 163 4.06 90.85 -6.84
CA LYS A 163 4.23 92.12 -7.56
C LYS A 163 3.04 93.02 -7.29
N LEU A 164 3.30 94.24 -6.80
CA LEU A 164 2.31 95.25 -6.46
C LEU A 164 2.39 96.43 -7.44
N SER A 165 1.29 96.76 -8.09
CA SER A 165 1.18 97.93 -8.97
C SER A 165 0.74 99.14 -8.15
N VAL A 166 1.58 100.16 -8.03
CA VAL A 166 1.38 101.34 -7.18
C VAL A 166 1.28 102.58 -8.05
N MET A 167 0.30 103.45 -7.77
CA MET A 167 0.13 104.74 -8.43
C MET A 167 0.42 105.88 -7.45
N VAL A 168 1.18 106.87 -7.91
CA VAL A 168 1.37 108.16 -7.25
C VAL A 168 0.75 109.26 -8.11
N LYS A 169 0.04 110.20 -7.47
CA LYS A 169 -0.67 111.30 -8.14
C LYS A 169 -0.47 112.61 -7.39
N ASP A 170 -0.32 113.73 -8.11
CA ASP A 170 -0.35 115.07 -7.51
C ASP A 170 -1.77 115.55 -7.15
N MET A 171 -1.86 116.62 -6.36
CA MET A 171 -3.14 117.20 -5.92
C MET A 171 -3.49 118.51 -6.66
N GLY A 172 -3.00 118.70 -7.88
CA GLY A 172 -3.48 119.74 -8.78
C GLY A 172 -4.99 119.61 -9.03
N GLY A 173 -5.71 120.72 -9.22
CA GLY A 173 -7.18 120.73 -9.37
C GLY A 173 -7.71 119.64 -10.32
N ARG A 174 -8.91 119.09 -10.04
CA ARG A 174 -9.43 117.81 -10.62
C ARG A 174 -9.25 117.57 -12.13
N SER A 175 -9.12 118.60 -12.96
CA SER A 175 -8.92 118.47 -14.41
C SER A 175 -7.45 118.40 -14.86
N ASN A 176 -6.48 118.76 -14.00
CA ASN A 176 -5.08 118.99 -14.37
C ASN A 176 -4.09 118.23 -13.45
N ALA A 177 -4.49 117.10 -12.87
CA ALA A 177 -3.60 116.31 -12.01
C ALA A 177 -2.87 115.24 -12.80
N PHE A 178 -1.54 115.18 -12.68
CA PHE A 178 -0.68 114.18 -13.27
C PHE A 178 -0.49 112.97 -12.33
N PHE A 179 -0.19 111.81 -12.92
CA PHE A 179 0.05 110.57 -12.18
C PHE A 179 1.07 109.68 -12.89
N THR A 180 1.74 108.84 -12.09
CA THR A 180 2.69 107.82 -12.56
C THR A 180 2.42 106.49 -11.85
N THR A 181 2.63 105.37 -12.54
CA THR A 181 2.48 104.01 -12.01
C THR A 181 3.81 103.26 -11.99
N GLY A 182 4.10 102.52 -10.92
CA GLY A 182 5.31 101.72 -10.73
C GLY A 182 5.02 100.33 -10.16
N ILE A 183 5.99 99.42 -10.24
CA ILE A 183 5.85 98.04 -9.72
C ILE A 183 6.80 97.82 -8.55
N VAL A 184 6.25 97.34 -7.44
CA VAL A 184 6.99 96.91 -6.24
C VAL A 184 7.04 95.38 -6.20
N THR A 185 8.22 94.79 -6.00
CA THR A 185 8.36 93.32 -5.84
C THR A 185 8.58 92.97 -4.37
N VAL A 186 7.78 92.06 -3.81
CA VAL A 186 7.85 91.62 -2.41
C VAL A 186 8.24 90.14 -2.32
N GLU A 187 9.26 89.79 -1.52
CA GLU A 187 9.70 88.40 -1.28
C GLU A 187 9.40 87.91 0.16
N VAL A 188 8.98 86.64 0.31
CA VAL A 188 8.62 86.00 1.59
C VAL A 188 9.74 85.07 2.09
N THR A 189 10.10 85.11 3.37
CA THR A 189 11.21 84.29 3.97
C THR A 189 10.77 83.44 5.18
N GLY A 190 11.28 82.20 5.37
CA GLY A 190 10.91 81.26 6.46
C GLY A 190 12.06 80.37 7.02
N ASN A 191 11.84 79.66 8.16
CA ASN A 191 12.79 78.73 8.84
C ASN A 191 12.51 77.24 8.50
N THR A 192 13.52 76.40 8.18
CA THR A 192 13.34 74.99 7.75
C THR A 192 14.42 74.02 8.26
N TRP A 193 14.06 72.76 8.56
CA TRP A 193 14.98 71.60 8.65
C TRP A 193 14.57 70.51 7.64
N ALA A 194 15.56 69.90 6.98
CA ALA A 194 15.35 68.97 5.87
C ALA A 194 15.31 67.52 6.37
N SER A 195 14.49 66.68 5.73
CA SER A 195 14.52 65.23 5.93
C SER A 195 15.88 64.70 5.46
N PRO A 196 16.57 63.85 6.24
CA PRO A 196 17.81 63.24 5.78
C PRO A 196 17.54 62.29 4.60
N ASP A 197 18.52 62.15 3.71
CA ASP A 197 18.46 61.16 2.64
C ASP A 197 18.40 59.74 3.22
N PRO A 198 17.64 58.81 2.61
CA PRO A 198 17.65 57.41 3.01
C PRO A 198 19.06 56.82 2.94
N VAL A 199 19.43 56.05 3.96
CA VAL A 199 20.75 55.40 4.03
C VAL A 199 20.60 53.94 3.63
N ARG A 200 21.53 53.45 2.80
CA ARG A 200 21.67 52.02 2.49
C ARG A 200 22.94 51.50 3.14
N LEU A 201 22.80 50.54 4.05
CA LEU A 201 23.91 49.91 4.75
C LEU A 201 23.91 48.43 4.38
N GLN A 202 25.08 47.87 4.08
CA GLN A 202 25.21 46.42 3.97
C GLN A 202 25.02 45.80 5.37
N GLU A 203 24.46 44.61 5.48
CA GLU A 203 24.55 43.85 6.72
C GLU A 203 25.98 43.37 7.01
N ASN A 204 26.23 42.87 8.22
CA ASN A 204 27.54 42.36 8.61
C ASN A 204 28.71 43.36 8.44
N LEU A 205 28.44 44.67 8.46
CA LEU A 205 29.48 45.69 8.33
C LEU A 205 30.60 45.47 9.38
N PRO A 206 31.87 45.46 8.98
CA PRO A 206 32.96 45.28 9.92
C PRO A 206 33.14 46.56 10.77
N GLY A 207 33.40 46.38 12.07
CA GLY A 207 33.68 47.48 13.00
C GLY A 207 35.03 48.20 12.72
N PRO A 208 35.39 49.20 13.54
CA PRO A 208 34.88 49.48 14.88
C PRO A 208 33.58 50.30 14.90
N TYR A 209 32.68 49.94 15.82
CA TYR A 209 31.47 50.70 16.15
C TYR A 209 31.79 51.76 17.24
N PRO A 210 31.10 52.92 17.26
CA PRO A 210 30.01 53.34 16.38
C PRO A 210 30.44 53.86 15.00
N ILE A 211 29.65 53.57 13.95
CA ILE A 211 29.87 54.05 12.57
C ILE A 211 28.88 55.19 12.27
N PRO A 212 29.32 56.39 11.83
CA PRO A 212 28.40 57.46 11.43
C PRO A 212 27.68 57.11 10.12
N ILE A 213 26.36 57.22 10.10
CA ILE A 213 25.51 56.79 8.96
C ILE A 213 24.69 57.92 8.32
N SER A 214 24.36 58.97 9.07
CA SER A 214 23.62 60.14 8.57
C SER A 214 23.84 61.34 9.48
N GLN A 215 23.44 62.53 9.04
CA GLN A 215 23.48 63.74 9.86
C GLN A 215 22.32 64.66 9.54
N VAL A 216 21.69 65.21 10.59
CA VAL A 216 20.65 66.24 10.48
C VAL A 216 21.10 67.57 11.06
N LYS A 217 20.49 68.67 10.60
CA LYS A 217 20.78 70.01 11.11
C LYS A 217 19.53 70.89 11.17
N TRP A 218 19.28 71.44 12.35
CA TRP A 218 18.27 72.47 12.59
C TRP A 218 18.84 73.89 12.35
N SER A 219 18.08 74.77 11.70
CA SER A 219 18.52 76.14 11.36
C SER A 219 18.25 77.18 12.46
N GLY A 220 17.47 76.84 13.50
CA GLY A 220 17.17 77.73 14.64
C GLY A 220 18.14 77.54 15.82
N SER A 221 18.02 78.41 16.83
CA SER A 221 18.83 78.36 18.06
C SER A 221 18.20 77.45 19.14
N GLN A 222 19.04 76.81 19.97
CA GLN A 222 18.65 75.95 21.12
C GLN A 222 17.85 74.69 20.75
N ALA A 223 18.53 73.66 20.26
CA ALA A 223 17.94 72.37 19.90
C ALA A 223 18.71 71.19 20.51
N GLU A 224 17.98 70.18 20.96
CA GLU A 224 18.46 68.82 21.28
C GLU A 224 17.79 67.82 20.33
N TYR A 225 18.50 66.73 20.01
CA TYR A 225 18.00 65.69 19.11
C TYR A 225 17.78 64.40 19.87
N SER A 226 16.69 63.71 19.55
CA SER A 226 16.39 62.36 20.03
C SER A 226 15.94 61.47 18.86
N LEU A 227 16.13 60.16 19.01
CA LEU A 227 15.65 59.15 18.07
C LEU A 227 14.48 58.42 18.71
N ASP A 228 13.43 58.20 17.93
CA ASP A 228 12.25 57.42 18.29
C ASP A 228 11.96 56.40 17.17
N GLY A 229 11.49 55.21 17.54
CA GLY A 229 11.19 54.14 16.58
C GLY A 229 11.31 52.73 17.16
N GLU A 230 10.90 51.75 16.35
CA GLU A 230 10.93 50.32 16.71
C GLU A 230 12.26 49.69 16.29
N PHE A 231 13.24 49.76 17.18
CA PHE A 231 14.53 49.06 17.05
C PHE A 231 15.13 48.78 18.44
N PRO A 232 16.02 47.80 18.59
CA PRO A 232 16.68 47.55 19.87
C PRO A 232 17.33 48.81 20.43
N GLU A 233 17.08 49.13 21.70
CA GLU A 233 17.75 50.25 22.37
C GLU A 233 19.25 50.11 22.20
N MET A 234 19.93 51.22 21.85
CA MET A 234 21.36 51.31 21.55
C MET A 234 21.79 50.87 20.14
N LEU A 235 20.93 50.33 19.27
CA LEU A 235 21.35 50.01 17.89
C LEU A 235 21.70 51.27 17.09
N PHE A 236 20.88 52.31 17.20
CA PHE A 236 21.10 53.64 16.64
C PHE A 236 21.21 54.70 17.75
N THR A 237 22.15 55.63 17.62
CA THR A 237 22.32 56.76 18.54
C THR A 237 22.53 58.07 17.77
N ILE A 238 22.19 59.21 18.37
CA ILE A 238 22.38 60.54 17.75
C ILE A 238 23.25 61.43 18.66
N SER A 239 24.20 62.16 18.07
CA SER A 239 25.05 63.12 18.79
C SER A 239 24.38 64.48 18.95
N ARG A 240 24.97 65.34 19.79
CA ARG A 240 24.50 66.73 19.98
C ARG A 240 24.62 67.57 18.69
N GLU A 241 25.53 67.20 17.80
CA GLU A 241 25.75 67.81 16.49
C GLU A 241 24.83 67.22 15.40
N GLY A 242 23.90 66.32 15.78
CA GLY A 242 22.92 65.71 14.90
C GLY A 242 23.47 64.55 14.05
N VAL A 243 24.63 63.98 14.38
CA VAL A 243 25.20 62.82 13.68
C VAL A 243 24.58 61.54 14.21
N ILE A 244 24.04 60.71 13.32
CA ILE A 244 23.43 59.43 13.65
C ILE A 244 24.46 58.32 13.45
N TYR A 245 24.58 57.44 14.44
CA TYR A 245 25.52 56.34 14.49
C TYR A 245 24.83 54.99 14.55
N LEU A 246 25.41 54.01 13.87
CA LEU A 246 25.13 52.58 14.03
C LEU A 246 26.12 52.00 15.06
N ASN A 247 25.64 51.25 16.06
CA ASN A 247 26.49 50.74 17.16
C ASN A 247 26.77 49.23 17.11
N ALA A 248 26.10 48.47 16.25
CA ALA A 248 26.24 47.03 16.12
C ALA A 248 26.01 46.58 14.66
N PRO A 249 26.50 45.39 14.25
CA PRO A 249 26.20 44.86 12.93
C PRO A 249 24.70 44.65 12.75
N LEU A 250 24.25 44.94 11.53
CA LEU A 250 22.89 44.66 11.09
C LEU A 250 22.81 43.22 10.57
N ASP A 251 21.63 42.64 10.67
CA ASP A 251 21.23 41.33 10.15
C ASP A 251 19.89 41.55 9.42
N ARG A 252 19.92 41.38 8.10
CA ARG A 252 18.80 41.65 7.22
C ARG A 252 17.70 40.60 7.39
N GLU A 253 18.04 39.34 7.64
CA GLU A 253 17.07 38.26 7.86
C GLU A 253 16.22 38.52 9.12
N THR A 254 16.79 39.22 10.10
CA THR A 254 16.04 39.71 11.26
C THR A 254 15.20 40.95 10.91
N GLN A 255 15.80 41.98 10.28
CA GLN A 255 15.10 43.21 9.93
C GLN A 255 15.74 43.93 8.72
N ASP A 256 15.01 44.02 7.61
CA ASP A 256 15.49 44.53 6.32
C ASP A 256 15.43 46.07 6.19
N GLN A 257 14.70 46.74 7.07
CA GLN A 257 14.60 48.19 7.11
C GLN A 257 14.27 48.73 8.50
N PHE A 258 14.78 49.92 8.79
CA PHE A 258 14.48 50.68 9.99
C PHE A 258 13.89 52.04 9.62
N HIS A 259 12.80 52.40 10.30
CA HIS A 259 12.17 53.71 10.19
C HIS A 259 12.45 54.47 11.49
N ILE A 260 13.36 55.43 11.43
CA ILE A 260 13.84 56.18 12.59
C ILE A 260 13.23 57.57 12.53
N SER A 261 12.39 57.90 13.51
CA SER A 261 11.85 59.25 13.69
C SER A 261 12.84 60.09 14.47
N ILE A 262 13.27 61.19 13.87
CA ILE A 262 14.23 62.12 14.48
C ILE A 262 13.43 63.31 14.99
N VAL A 263 13.52 63.54 16.29
CA VAL A 263 12.76 64.58 16.97
C VAL A 263 13.72 65.70 17.37
N VAL A 264 13.29 66.95 17.13
CA VAL A 264 14.00 68.14 17.59
C VAL A 264 13.24 68.77 18.74
N GLU A 265 13.89 68.82 19.89
CA GLU A 265 13.31 69.24 21.15
C GLU A 265 14.09 70.39 21.75
N ARG A 266 13.45 71.14 22.65
CA ARG A 266 14.16 72.06 23.54
C ARG A 266 14.82 71.27 24.67
N PRO A 267 15.75 71.89 25.42
CA PRO A 267 16.27 71.30 26.66
C PRO A 267 15.21 70.97 27.73
N ASP A 268 13.98 71.47 27.59
CA ASP A 268 12.83 71.15 28.45
C ASP A 268 11.99 69.94 27.95
N GLY A 269 12.40 69.29 26.86
CA GLY A 269 11.73 68.13 26.25
C GLY A 269 10.56 68.46 25.33
N ARG A 270 10.28 69.73 25.05
CA ARG A 270 9.18 70.12 24.16
C ARG A 270 9.62 70.11 22.68
N GLN A 271 8.89 69.39 21.84
CA GLN A 271 9.07 69.38 20.39
C GLN A 271 8.94 70.78 19.78
N ILE A 272 9.92 71.17 18.96
CA ILE A 272 9.99 72.49 18.32
C ILE A 272 9.47 72.44 16.88
N ALA A 273 9.56 71.28 16.23
CA ALA A 273 9.09 71.05 14.87
C ALA A 273 8.54 69.62 14.71
N LYS A 274 7.83 69.37 13.61
CA LYS A 274 7.34 68.03 13.26
C LYS A 274 8.52 67.10 12.99
N PRO A 275 8.59 65.89 13.58
CA PRO A 275 9.69 64.94 13.38
C PRO A 275 10.00 64.67 11.90
N VAL A 276 11.27 64.43 11.59
CA VAL A 276 11.73 63.99 10.26
C VAL A 276 12.08 62.51 10.29
N GLU A 277 11.84 61.81 9.19
CA GLU A 277 12.03 60.36 9.11
C GLU A 277 13.34 60.02 8.39
N LEU A 278 14.17 59.18 9.02
CA LEU A 278 15.30 58.52 8.39
C LEU A 278 14.93 57.07 8.10
N ARG A 279 14.95 56.71 6.82
CA ARG A 279 14.85 55.31 6.40
C ARG A 279 16.25 54.71 6.24
N VAL A 280 16.54 53.67 7.00
CA VAL A 280 17.75 52.86 6.86
C VAL A 280 17.35 51.55 6.18
N MET A 281 17.85 51.32 4.97
CA MET A 281 17.67 50.07 4.24
C MET A 281 18.89 49.19 4.44
N VAL A 282 18.68 47.92 4.78
CA VAL A 282 19.74 46.93 4.93
C VAL A 282 19.93 46.18 3.61
N GLY A 283 21.15 46.16 3.10
CA GLY A 283 21.56 45.43 1.91
C GLY A 283 21.98 44.01 2.27
N ASP A 284 21.62 43.09 1.38
CA ASP A 284 21.76 41.63 1.52
C ASP A 284 23.18 41.14 1.22
N ALA A 285 23.75 40.35 2.14
CA ALA A 285 25.02 39.64 1.99
C ALA A 285 24.76 38.13 1.97
N ASN A 286 25.49 37.38 1.15
CA ASN A 286 25.42 35.93 1.18
C ASN A 286 26.11 35.35 2.42
N ASP A 287 25.35 35.21 3.51
CA ASP A 287 25.79 34.62 4.78
C ASP A 287 24.88 33.49 5.28
N ASN A 288 23.69 33.32 4.68
CA ASN A 288 22.91 32.10 4.80
C ASN A 288 23.28 31.12 3.69
N ARG A 289 23.28 29.83 4.03
CA ARG A 289 23.56 28.77 3.05
C ARG A 289 22.26 28.06 2.69
N PRO A 290 22.19 27.41 1.51
CA PRO A 290 21.01 26.69 1.11
C PRO A 290 20.86 25.51 2.05
N THR A 291 19.68 25.28 2.61
CA THR A 291 19.45 24.25 3.61
C THR A 291 18.32 23.34 3.17
N PHE A 292 18.61 22.04 3.11
CA PHE A 292 17.58 21.02 2.87
C PHE A 292 16.74 20.79 4.13
N PRO A 293 15.41 20.68 4.02
CA PRO A 293 14.54 20.33 5.15
C PRO A 293 14.84 18.95 5.76
N GLN A 294 15.36 18.03 4.95
CA GLN A 294 15.72 16.67 5.35
C GLN A 294 17.16 16.34 4.94
N ALA A 295 17.89 15.66 5.83
CA ALA A 295 19.25 15.18 5.54
C ALA A 295 19.27 13.95 4.61
N GLN A 296 18.17 13.19 4.57
CA GLN A 296 18.02 11.99 3.77
C GLN A 296 16.61 11.86 3.19
N TYR A 297 16.53 11.54 1.90
CA TYR A 297 15.30 11.22 1.18
C TYR A 297 15.32 9.76 0.69
N HIS A 298 14.14 9.19 0.44
CA HIS A 298 13.98 7.83 -0.06
C HIS A 298 13.06 7.83 -1.28
N THR A 299 13.43 7.12 -2.33
CA THR A 299 12.57 6.91 -3.51
C THR A 299 12.79 5.52 -4.10
N VAL A 300 11.84 5.07 -4.91
CA VAL A 300 11.85 3.77 -5.58
C VAL A 300 11.78 4.00 -7.08
N VAL A 301 12.60 3.25 -7.83
CA VAL A 301 12.61 3.27 -9.29
C VAL A 301 12.46 1.84 -9.79
N LYS A 302 11.57 1.63 -10.74
CA LYS A 302 11.44 0.35 -11.44
C LYS A 302 12.65 0.13 -12.34
N GLU A 303 13.18 -1.08 -12.42
CA GLU A 303 14.42 -1.31 -13.14
C GLU A 303 14.31 -1.04 -14.66
N LEU A 304 13.12 -1.19 -15.24
CA LEU A 304 12.87 -0.92 -16.66
C LEU A 304 12.49 0.54 -16.93
N ALA A 305 12.43 1.39 -15.90
CA ALA A 305 12.12 2.81 -16.08
C ALA A 305 13.27 3.51 -16.83
N ALA A 306 12.96 3.99 -18.03
CA ALA A 306 13.88 4.75 -18.85
C ALA A 306 13.56 6.25 -18.75
N ARG A 307 14.58 7.09 -18.54
CA ARG A 307 14.47 8.56 -18.70
C ARG A 307 13.33 9.20 -17.90
N THR A 308 13.08 8.68 -16.71
CA THR A 308 11.94 9.08 -15.87
C THR A 308 12.40 9.88 -14.65
N GLU A 309 11.58 10.82 -14.20
CA GLU A 309 11.78 11.61 -12.99
C GLU A 309 11.38 10.79 -11.76
N ILE A 310 12.21 10.80 -10.70
CA ILE A 310 12.04 9.90 -9.54
C ILE A 310 11.85 10.64 -8.21
N LEU A 311 12.38 11.86 -8.09
CA LEU A 311 12.27 12.68 -6.88
C LEU A 311 12.63 14.12 -7.21
N THR A 312 12.05 15.10 -6.52
CA THR A 312 12.53 16.49 -6.52
C THR A 312 13.03 16.83 -5.13
N VAL A 313 14.27 17.31 -5.02
CA VAL A 313 14.81 17.83 -3.76
C VAL A 313 14.81 19.35 -3.81
N GLN A 314 14.48 19.98 -2.69
CA GLN A 314 14.41 21.43 -2.58
C GLN A 314 15.15 21.89 -1.33
N ALA A 315 16.15 22.75 -1.53
CA ALA A 315 16.78 23.52 -0.46
C ALA A 315 16.14 24.90 -0.37
N ALA A 316 16.18 25.51 0.81
CA ALA A 316 15.75 26.88 1.04
C ALA A 316 16.94 27.72 1.48
N ASP A 317 17.02 28.95 0.98
CA ASP A 317 17.97 29.96 1.41
C ASP A 317 17.20 31.16 1.99
N ASN A 318 17.73 31.76 3.04
CA ASN A 318 17.06 32.83 3.78
C ASN A 318 17.52 34.23 3.35
N ASP A 319 18.56 34.34 2.51
CA ASP A 319 19.01 35.61 1.92
C ASP A 319 17.87 36.30 1.11
N ASP A 320 18.03 37.57 0.74
CA ASP A 320 16.98 38.36 0.07
C ASP A 320 16.53 37.71 -1.25
N PRO A 321 15.22 37.41 -1.42
CA PRO A 321 14.70 36.79 -2.63
C PRO A 321 14.88 37.65 -3.90
N LYS A 322 15.27 38.92 -3.77
CA LYS A 322 15.51 39.85 -4.88
C LYS A 322 16.96 39.82 -5.40
N THR A 323 17.89 39.18 -4.68
CA THR A 323 19.29 39.09 -5.08
C THR A 323 19.60 37.72 -5.69
N ASP A 324 20.79 37.59 -6.31
CA ASP A 324 21.29 36.30 -6.75
C ASP A 324 21.83 35.45 -5.58
N ASN A 325 21.84 35.95 -4.34
CA ASN A 325 22.33 35.22 -3.17
C ASN A 325 21.40 34.05 -2.81
N VAL A 326 20.09 34.21 -2.99
CA VAL A 326 19.08 33.15 -2.84
C VAL A 326 19.10 32.11 -3.98
N ARG A 327 19.88 32.32 -5.04
CA ARG A 327 19.80 31.51 -6.26
C ARG A 327 20.55 30.19 -6.08
N ILE A 328 19.77 29.15 -5.81
CA ILE A 328 20.27 27.80 -5.55
C ILE A 328 20.46 27.03 -6.85
N PHE A 329 21.60 26.33 -6.96
CA PHE A 329 21.87 25.33 -7.98
C PHE A 329 22.11 23.97 -7.35
N TYR A 330 21.60 22.92 -8.01
CA TYR A 330 21.72 21.54 -7.56
C TYR A 330 22.76 20.77 -8.38
N ARG A 331 23.50 19.91 -7.69
CA ARG A 331 24.51 19.05 -8.32
C ARG A 331 24.57 17.68 -7.67
N LEU A 332 24.61 16.64 -8.50
CA LEU A 332 24.91 15.26 -8.09
C LEU A 332 26.43 15.13 -7.97
N VAL A 333 26.94 15.04 -6.74
CA VAL A 333 28.39 15.02 -6.47
C VAL A 333 28.93 13.62 -6.18
N GLY A 334 28.06 12.69 -5.78
CA GLY A 334 28.45 11.32 -5.46
C GLY A 334 27.33 10.33 -5.67
N GLN A 335 27.71 9.10 -6.03
CA GLN A 335 26.81 7.96 -6.16
C GLN A 335 27.52 6.74 -5.60
N ILE A 336 26.86 6.00 -4.72
CA ILE A 336 27.35 4.74 -4.16
C ILE A 336 26.30 3.65 -4.41
N PRO A 337 26.65 2.50 -5.00
CA PRO A 337 27.96 2.18 -5.55
C PRO A 337 28.32 3.02 -6.78
N GLU A 338 29.62 3.20 -7.01
CA GLU A 338 30.11 3.84 -8.22
C GLU A 338 29.74 3.01 -9.45
N SER A 339 29.37 3.69 -10.53
CA SER A 339 29.08 3.07 -11.82
C SER A 339 29.85 3.81 -12.92
N PRO A 340 30.43 3.08 -13.89
CA PRO A 340 31.06 3.71 -15.06
C PRO A 340 30.04 4.42 -15.97
N ARG A 341 28.74 4.12 -15.80
CA ARG A 341 27.64 4.77 -16.53
C ARG A 341 26.98 5.82 -15.65
N ALA A 342 26.61 6.96 -16.24
CA ALA A 342 25.78 7.96 -15.58
C ALA A 342 24.33 7.43 -15.47
N LEU A 343 23.97 6.88 -14.30
CA LEU A 343 22.66 6.27 -14.06
C LEU A 343 21.61 7.32 -13.67
N PHE A 344 22.01 8.35 -12.92
CA PHE A 344 21.14 9.40 -12.45
C PHE A 344 21.68 10.77 -12.84
N ARG A 345 20.76 11.73 -12.97
CA ARG A 345 21.08 13.15 -13.13
C ARG A 345 20.16 13.96 -12.22
N VAL A 346 20.64 15.11 -11.78
CA VAL A 346 19.83 16.13 -11.13
C VAL A 346 19.79 17.35 -12.03
N ASP A 347 18.60 17.90 -12.21
CA ASP A 347 18.41 19.16 -12.91
C ASP A 347 18.97 20.31 -12.06
N ARG A 348 19.76 21.17 -12.71
CA ARG A 348 20.56 22.20 -12.02
C ARG A 348 19.71 23.25 -11.33
N ASP A 349 18.56 23.62 -11.90
CA ASP A 349 17.77 24.75 -11.43
C ASP A 349 16.55 24.29 -10.61
N SER A 350 15.97 23.13 -10.93
CA SER A 350 14.76 22.61 -10.26
C SER A 350 15.00 21.58 -9.16
N GLY A 351 16.19 20.97 -9.10
CA GLY A 351 16.47 19.89 -8.16
C GLY A 351 15.75 18.57 -8.49
N VAL A 352 15.17 18.44 -9.68
CA VAL A 352 14.53 17.21 -10.16
C VAL A 352 15.59 16.15 -10.46
N ILE A 353 15.52 15.04 -9.74
CA ILE A 353 16.35 13.86 -9.94
C ILE A 353 15.64 12.94 -10.92
N SER A 354 16.35 12.52 -11.97
CA SER A 354 15.84 11.61 -12.99
C SER A 354 16.85 10.50 -13.30
N VAL A 355 16.32 9.37 -13.77
CA VAL A 355 17.10 8.28 -14.34
C VAL A 355 17.61 8.73 -15.71
N GLN A 356 18.91 8.58 -15.94
CA GLN A 356 19.55 8.85 -17.22
C GLN A 356 19.75 7.57 -18.05
N ALA A 357 19.86 6.41 -17.40
CA ALA A 357 19.97 5.12 -18.07
C ALA A 357 18.68 4.76 -18.84
N ASP A 358 18.84 3.94 -19.88
CA ASP A 358 17.70 3.36 -20.61
C ASP A 358 17.10 2.15 -19.86
N SER A 359 17.86 1.56 -18.93
CA SER A 359 17.42 0.52 -17.99
C SER A 359 18.41 0.45 -16.82
N MET A 360 17.90 0.11 -15.64
CA MET A 360 18.64 -0.19 -14.41
C MET A 360 18.75 -1.70 -14.16
N GLU A 361 18.34 -2.53 -15.12
CA GLU A 361 18.46 -3.99 -15.06
C GLU A 361 19.92 -4.43 -14.88
N GLY A 362 20.13 -5.42 -14.00
CA GLY A 362 21.47 -5.95 -13.68
C GLY A 362 22.39 -4.96 -12.95
N THR A 363 21.84 -3.86 -12.44
CA THR A 363 22.58 -2.89 -11.62
C THR A 363 22.43 -3.20 -10.12
N ALA A 364 22.98 -2.36 -9.24
CA ALA A 364 22.86 -2.59 -7.81
C ALA A 364 21.40 -2.38 -7.34
N PRO A 365 20.91 -3.16 -6.36
CA PRO A 365 19.52 -3.06 -5.88
C PRO A 365 19.22 -1.73 -5.16
N GLN A 366 20.26 -0.99 -4.77
CA GLN A 366 20.12 0.28 -4.09
C GLN A 366 21.29 1.20 -4.42
N TYR A 367 20.98 2.49 -4.56
CA TYR A 367 21.93 3.57 -4.74
C TYR A 367 21.75 4.63 -3.67
N THR A 368 22.84 5.18 -3.15
CA THR A 368 22.85 6.39 -2.33
C THR A 368 23.47 7.52 -3.14
N LEU A 369 22.67 8.53 -3.44
CA LEU A 369 23.08 9.73 -4.17
C LEU A 369 23.40 10.83 -3.17
N THR A 370 24.49 11.55 -3.37
CA THR A 370 24.80 12.77 -2.61
C THR A 370 24.49 13.97 -3.50
N ILE A 371 23.49 14.74 -3.11
CA ILE A 371 23.06 15.95 -3.82
C ILE A 371 23.51 17.17 -3.02
N THR A 372 24.23 18.07 -3.68
CA THR A 372 24.66 19.35 -3.13
C THR A 372 23.76 20.46 -3.67
N ALA A 373 23.28 21.33 -2.78
CA ALA A 373 22.70 22.62 -3.13
C ALA A 373 23.75 23.70 -2.85
N GLU A 374 24.03 24.55 -3.83
CA GLU A 374 25.02 25.61 -3.75
C GLU A 374 24.43 26.93 -4.25
N ASP A 375 24.74 28.01 -3.56
CA ASP A 375 24.53 29.38 -4.04
C ASP A 375 25.87 29.95 -4.58
N ALA A 376 26.01 31.27 -4.67
CA ALA A 376 27.22 31.94 -5.14
C ALA A 376 28.51 31.59 -4.34
N LYS A 377 28.40 31.19 -3.07
CA LYS A 377 29.55 31.01 -2.16
C LYS A 377 29.40 29.86 -1.17
N LEU A 378 28.20 29.54 -0.72
CA LEU A 378 27.91 28.56 0.31
C LEU A 378 27.19 27.34 -0.27
N ASN A 379 27.30 26.21 0.43
CA ASN A 379 26.67 24.97 0.02
C ASN A 379 26.22 24.12 1.20
N SER A 380 25.29 23.21 0.92
CA SER A 380 24.94 22.09 1.79
C SER A 380 24.67 20.84 0.97
N SER A 381 24.56 19.69 1.63
CA SER A 381 24.30 18.43 0.93
C SER A 381 23.28 17.58 1.68
N CYS A 382 22.51 16.81 0.91
CA CYS A 382 21.62 15.76 1.41
C CYS A 382 21.91 14.44 0.70
N THR A 383 21.38 13.35 1.24
CA THR A 383 21.46 12.02 0.63
C THR A 383 20.11 11.57 0.09
N VAL A 384 20.10 10.88 -1.03
CA VAL A 384 18.89 10.27 -1.60
C VAL A 384 19.15 8.78 -1.79
N VAL A 385 18.40 7.96 -1.06
CA VAL A 385 18.43 6.52 -1.18
C VAL A 385 17.42 6.11 -2.25
N VAL A 386 17.91 5.57 -3.35
CA VAL A 386 17.12 5.08 -4.48
C VAL A 386 17.12 3.55 -4.43
N THR A 387 15.97 2.95 -4.17
CA THR A 387 15.81 1.49 -4.23
C THR A 387 15.36 1.10 -5.64
N VAL A 388 16.07 0.17 -6.26
CA VAL A 388 15.70 -0.38 -7.57
C VAL A 388 14.73 -1.52 -7.33
N GLN A 389 13.51 -1.37 -7.83
CA GLN A 389 12.47 -2.38 -7.78
C GLN A 389 12.55 -3.25 -9.03
N ASP A 390 12.72 -4.54 -8.79
CA ASP A 390 12.67 -5.60 -9.79
C ASP A 390 11.27 -5.66 -10.44
N GLU A 391 11.23 -5.87 -11.75
CA GLU A 391 10.01 -6.10 -12.53
C GLU A 391 10.13 -7.39 -13.32
N ASN A 392 9.05 -8.18 -13.40
CA ASN A 392 9.06 -9.42 -14.18
C ASN A 392 9.34 -9.17 -15.66
N ASN A 393 10.59 -9.36 -16.06
CA ASN A 393 11.08 -9.25 -17.43
C ASN A 393 11.82 -10.50 -17.91
N ASN A 394 12.06 -11.47 -17.03
CA ASN A 394 12.61 -12.77 -17.37
C ASN A 394 11.63 -13.88 -16.97
N PRO A 395 10.82 -14.42 -17.90
CA PRO A 395 9.92 -15.53 -17.56
C PRO A 395 10.71 -16.80 -17.21
N PRO A 396 10.13 -17.73 -16.44
CA PRO A 396 10.79 -18.95 -16.04
C PRO A 396 10.93 -19.88 -17.22
N VAL A 397 12.12 -20.46 -17.39
CA VAL A 397 12.42 -21.36 -18.51
C VAL A 397 12.86 -22.70 -17.97
N PHE A 398 12.17 -23.76 -18.36
CA PHE A 398 12.61 -25.12 -18.05
C PHE A 398 14.01 -25.37 -18.64
N SER A 399 14.86 -26.04 -17.84
CA SER A 399 16.24 -26.32 -18.27
C SER A 399 16.29 -27.31 -19.45
N GLN A 400 15.25 -28.12 -19.61
CA GLN A 400 15.08 -29.11 -20.69
C GLN A 400 13.63 -29.05 -21.20
N HIS A 401 13.42 -29.46 -22.45
CA HIS A 401 12.06 -29.58 -23.03
C HIS A 401 11.40 -30.91 -22.67
N GLU A 402 12.20 -31.92 -22.34
CA GLU A 402 11.77 -33.27 -21.96
C GLU A 402 12.68 -33.75 -20.81
N TYR A 403 12.07 -34.31 -19.78
CA TYR A 403 12.72 -34.91 -18.62
C TYR A 403 12.34 -36.39 -18.52
N GLY A 404 13.32 -37.26 -18.25
CA GLY A 404 13.11 -38.70 -18.12
C GLY A 404 13.70 -39.52 -19.28
N PRO A 405 13.29 -40.80 -19.44
CA PRO A 405 12.27 -41.46 -18.62
C PRO A 405 12.76 -41.69 -17.19
N PHE A 406 11.90 -41.38 -16.21
CA PHE A 406 12.09 -41.77 -14.82
C PHE A 406 11.41 -43.10 -14.56
N HIS A 407 11.93 -43.86 -13.62
CA HIS A 407 11.43 -45.19 -13.28
C HIS A 407 10.94 -45.19 -11.83
N ILE A 408 9.74 -45.72 -11.61
CA ILE A 408 9.15 -45.89 -10.29
C ILE A 408 8.50 -47.27 -10.21
N PRO A 409 8.82 -48.11 -9.21
CA PRO A 409 8.15 -49.39 -9.06
C PRO A 409 6.68 -49.20 -8.68
N GLU A 410 5.80 -50.09 -9.13
CA GLU A 410 4.37 -49.96 -8.86
C GLU A 410 4.01 -50.07 -7.38
N ASP A 411 4.82 -50.80 -6.59
CA ASP A 411 4.69 -50.94 -5.14
C ASP A 411 5.20 -49.71 -4.36
N ALA A 412 5.62 -48.65 -5.06
CA ALA A 412 6.08 -47.42 -4.44
C ALA A 412 5.01 -46.80 -3.53
N LEU A 413 5.42 -46.41 -2.33
CA LEU A 413 4.53 -45.80 -1.35
C LEU A 413 4.07 -44.42 -1.82
N VAL A 414 2.80 -44.10 -1.57
CA VAL A 414 2.27 -42.74 -1.72
C VAL A 414 3.11 -41.76 -0.89
N GLY A 415 3.49 -40.65 -1.51
CA GLY A 415 4.42 -39.65 -0.98
C GLY A 415 5.85 -39.80 -1.48
N THR A 416 6.16 -40.84 -2.27
CA THR A 416 7.49 -41.01 -2.89
C THR A 416 7.72 -39.91 -3.93
N THR A 417 8.86 -39.21 -3.83
CA THR A 417 9.30 -38.25 -4.84
C THR A 417 9.84 -39.00 -6.05
N VAL A 418 9.21 -38.84 -7.21
CA VAL A 418 9.61 -39.46 -8.48
C VAL A 418 10.86 -38.78 -9.01
N THR A 419 10.81 -37.44 -9.11
CA THR A 419 11.88 -36.64 -9.68
C THR A 419 11.76 -35.18 -9.23
N THR A 420 12.82 -34.41 -9.45
CA THR A 420 12.83 -32.96 -9.29
C THR A 420 13.14 -32.30 -10.64
N VAL A 421 12.37 -31.27 -10.97
CA VAL A 421 12.54 -30.45 -12.17
C VAL A 421 12.71 -28.99 -11.78
N LEU A 422 13.38 -28.22 -12.63
CA LEU A 422 13.67 -26.81 -12.35
C LEU A 422 13.47 -25.96 -13.60
N ALA A 423 12.57 -24.99 -13.48
CA ALA A 423 12.53 -23.82 -14.35
C ALA A 423 13.39 -22.70 -13.73
N ARG A 424 14.29 -22.15 -14.53
CA ARG A 424 15.19 -21.06 -14.12
C ARG A 424 14.56 -19.73 -14.49
N ASP A 425 14.51 -18.85 -13.52
CA ASP A 425 14.10 -17.47 -13.66
C ASP A 425 15.29 -16.55 -13.34
N ALA A 426 15.48 -15.51 -14.15
CA ALA A 426 16.63 -14.61 -14.05
C ALA A 426 16.33 -13.31 -13.28
N ASP A 427 15.09 -13.11 -12.84
CA ASP A 427 14.71 -11.99 -11.96
C ASP A 427 15.33 -12.15 -10.56
N VAL A 428 15.22 -11.12 -9.72
CA VAL A 428 15.86 -11.12 -8.40
C VAL A 428 15.34 -12.24 -7.50
N ARG A 429 16.25 -13.16 -7.13
CA ARG A 429 15.96 -14.32 -6.29
C ARG A 429 15.21 -13.95 -5.01
N GLY A 430 14.08 -14.63 -4.78
CA GLY A 430 13.22 -14.46 -3.61
C GLY A 430 12.14 -13.39 -3.78
N GLY A 431 12.17 -12.61 -4.86
CA GLY A 431 11.10 -11.69 -5.23
C GLY A 431 9.89 -12.40 -5.85
N ASP A 432 8.77 -11.67 -5.98
CA ASP A 432 7.54 -12.20 -6.59
C ASP A 432 7.67 -12.41 -8.10
N SER A 433 8.49 -11.61 -8.79
CA SER A 433 8.83 -11.80 -10.20
C SER A 433 9.58 -13.11 -10.41
N TRP A 434 10.50 -13.46 -9.50
CA TRP A 434 11.29 -14.69 -9.58
C TRP A 434 10.54 -15.96 -9.16
N GLN A 435 9.48 -15.86 -8.35
CA GLN A 435 8.75 -17.03 -7.86
C GLN A 435 7.99 -17.73 -8.99
N VAL A 436 8.23 -19.03 -9.14
CA VAL A 436 7.61 -19.85 -10.19
C VAL A 436 6.37 -20.56 -9.64
N ASP A 437 5.30 -20.47 -10.41
CA ASP A 437 4.04 -21.18 -10.24
C ASP A 437 3.97 -22.29 -11.30
N TYR A 438 3.94 -23.53 -10.84
CA TYR A 438 3.99 -24.72 -11.69
C TYR A 438 2.62 -25.40 -11.76
N HIS A 439 2.25 -25.86 -12.96
CA HIS A 439 0.98 -26.57 -13.16
C HIS A 439 1.20 -27.87 -13.95
N LEU A 440 0.31 -28.83 -13.70
CA LEU A 440 0.13 -30.03 -14.52
C LEU A 440 -0.98 -29.74 -15.54
N GLU A 441 -0.61 -29.62 -16.80
CA GLU A 441 -1.53 -29.28 -17.89
C GLU A 441 -2.26 -30.50 -18.46
N SER A 442 -1.56 -31.65 -18.58
CA SER A 442 -2.13 -32.90 -19.08
C SER A 442 -1.28 -34.14 -18.71
N GLY A 443 -1.84 -35.34 -18.91
CA GLY A 443 -1.19 -36.62 -18.64
C GLY A 443 -1.33 -37.13 -17.20
N ASN A 444 -2.11 -36.42 -16.37
CA ASN A 444 -2.38 -36.75 -14.97
C ASN A 444 -3.88 -36.68 -14.67
N GLU A 445 -4.71 -37.18 -15.57
CA GLU A 445 -6.18 -37.09 -15.51
C GLU A 445 -6.76 -37.77 -14.26
N GLU A 446 -6.07 -38.78 -13.75
CA GLU A 446 -6.44 -39.51 -12.54
C GLU A 446 -5.80 -38.95 -11.26
N GLU A 447 -5.11 -37.80 -11.31
CA GLU A 447 -4.45 -37.17 -10.16
C GLU A 447 -3.52 -38.14 -9.41
N VAL A 448 -2.76 -38.94 -10.17
CA VAL A 448 -1.78 -39.91 -9.64
C VAL A 448 -0.57 -39.18 -9.07
N PHE A 449 -0.16 -38.08 -9.69
CA PHE A 449 0.97 -37.26 -9.26
C PHE A 449 0.52 -35.90 -8.73
N SER A 450 1.30 -35.32 -7.81
CA SER A 450 1.15 -33.95 -7.32
C SER A 450 2.46 -33.18 -7.40
N LEU A 451 2.35 -31.86 -7.44
CA LEU A 451 3.47 -30.94 -7.52
C LEU A 451 3.76 -30.35 -6.14
N VAL A 452 5.01 -30.41 -5.70
CA VAL A 452 5.48 -29.76 -4.46
C VAL A 452 6.64 -28.84 -4.81
N THR A 453 6.44 -27.54 -4.66
CA THR A 453 7.44 -26.52 -4.99
C THR A 453 8.12 -25.95 -3.76
N ASP A 454 9.45 -25.91 -3.76
CA ASP A 454 10.22 -25.15 -2.77
C ASP A 454 10.33 -23.68 -3.21
N ARG A 455 9.69 -22.78 -2.47
CA ARG A 455 9.68 -21.34 -2.79
C ARG A 455 11.02 -20.63 -2.59
N GLN A 456 12.01 -21.26 -1.94
CA GLN A 456 13.34 -20.66 -1.76
C GLN A 456 14.30 -21.01 -2.90
N THR A 457 14.05 -22.10 -3.62
CA THR A 457 14.89 -22.57 -4.73
C THR A 457 14.18 -22.60 -6.07
N ASN A 458 12.84 -22.53 -6.08
CA ASN A 458 11.96 -22.84 -7.21
C ASN A 458 12.10 -24.28 -7.73
N ASP A 459 12.67 -25.19 -6.93
CA ASP A 459 12.71 -26.61 -7.28
C ASP A 459 11.30 -27.20 -7.20
N LEU A 460 10.88 -27.87 -8.26
CA LEU A 460 9.62 -28.59 -8.31
C LEU A 460 9.88 -30.08 -8.09
N SER A 461 9.29 -30.64 -7.05
CA SER A 461 9.25 -32.09 -6.81
C SER A 461 7.95 -32.68 -7.33
N LEU A 462 8.04 -33.70 -8.17
CA LEU A 462 6.90 -34.50 -8.60
C LEU A 462 6.74 -35.67 -7.63
N VAL A 463 5.59 -35.75 -6.97
CA VAL A 463 5.35 -36.68 -5.86
C VAL A 463 4.17 -37.60 -6.18
N LEU A 464 4.35 -38.89 -5.90
CA LEU A 464 3.30 -39.90 -6.05
C LEU A 464 2.19 -39.66 -5.01
N SER A 465 0.95 -39.57 -5.48
CA SER A 465 -0.24 -39.24 -4.66
C SER A 465 -1.25 -40.37 -4.56
N LYS A 466 -1.18 -41.36 -5.46
CA LYS A 466 -2.00 -42.58 -5.48
C LYS A 466 -1.12 -43.81 -5.70
N VAL A 467 -1.61 -44.98 -5.35
CA VAL A 467 -0.92 -46.25 -5.66
C VAL A 467 -0.87 -46.45 -7.18
N LEU A 468 0.21 -47.05 -7.66
CA LEU A 468 0.39 -47.42 -9.06
C LEU A 468 -0.07 -48.86 -9.29
N ASP A 469 -0.28 -49.19 -10.55
CA ASP A 469 -0.74 -50.49 -11.05
C ASP A 469 -0.20 -50.60 -12.47
N PHE A 470 0.84 -51.41 -12.66
CA PHE A 470 1.56 -51.54 -13.93
C PHE A 470 0.66 -52.11 -15.03
N GLU A 471 -0.17 -53.11 -14.70
CA GLU A 471 -1.10 -53.75 -15.65
C GLU A 471 -2.15 -52.78 -16.18
N ARG A 472 -2.48 -51.76 -15.38
CA ARG A 472 -3.43 -50.72 -15.78
C ARG A 472 -2.80 -49.63 -16.62
N GLU A 473 -1.68 -49.06 -16.17
CA GLU A 473 -0.97 -47.98 -16.87
C GLU A 473 0.52 -48.01 -16.53
N SER A 474 1.34 -48.33 -17.53
CA SER A 474 2.79 -48.50 -17.37
C SER A 474 3.61 -47.27 -17.79
N GLU A 475 2.97 -46.27 -18.41
CA GLU A 475 3.63 -45.05 -18.87
C GLU A 475 2.78 -43.81 -18.57
N TYR A 476 3.43 -42.79 -18.01
CA TYR A 476 2.84 -41.46 -17.84
C TYR A 476 3.72 -40.42 -18.54
N ILE A 477 3.11 -39.67 -19.47
CA ILE A 477 3.73 -38.50 -20.12
C ILE A 477 3.03 -37.25 -19.63
N LEU A 478 3.62 -36.60 -18.64
CA LEU A 478 3.06 -35.40 -18.02
C LEU A 478 3.51 -34.15 -18.78
N VAL A 479 2.61 -33.20 -19.00
CA VAL A 479 2.96 -31.87 -19.51
C VAL A 479 2.90 -30.89 -18.36
N LEU A 480 4.05 -30.30 -18.04
CA LEU A 480 4.21 -29.28 -17.03
C LEU A 480 4.25 -27.90 -17.67
N SER A 481 3.68 -26.92 -16.97
CA SER A 481 3.86 -25.51 -17.27
C SER A 481 4.48 -24.76 -16.09
N ALA A 482 5.23 -23.70 -16.41
CA ALA A 482 5.85 -22.79 -15.46
C ALA A 482 5.57 -21.36 -15.90
N GLN A 483 5.12 -20.54 -14.96
CA GLN A 483 4.91 -19.10 -15.14
C GLN A 483 5.19 -18.39 -13.80
N ASN A 484 5.40 -17.08 -13.82
CA ASN A 484 5.51 -16.31 -12.57
C ASN A 484 4.12 -16.01 -11.99
N GLN A 485 4.07 -15.70 -10.70
CA GLN A 485 2.85 -15.19 -10.07
C GLN A 485 2.48 -13.78 -10.55
N VAL A 486 3.49 -12.99 -10.93
CA VAL A 486 3.34 -11.63 -11.43
C VAL A 486 3.31 -11.65 -12.96
N PRO A 487 2.44 -10.88 -13.63
CA PRO A 487 2.42 -10.82 -15.09
C PRO A 487 3.75 -10.35 -15.69
N LEU A 488 4.21 -11.02 -16.74
CA LEU A 488 5.38 -10.62 -17.52
C LEU A 488 5.14 -9.23 -18.15
N VAL A 489 6.00 -8.27 -17.80
CA VAL A 489 5.93 -6.89 -18.33
C VAL A 489 6.50 -6.85 -19.74
N ARG A 490 7.68 -7.43 -19.92
CA ARG A 490 8.40 -7.48 -21.20
C ARG A 490 9.45 -8.58 -21.15
N GLY A 491 9.41 -9.55 -22.06
CA GLY A 491 10.42 -10.60 -22.12
C GLY A 491 10.77 -10.98 -23.55
N ARG A 492 11.91 -11.67 -23.72
CA ARG A 492 12.27 -12.33 -24.99
C ARG A 492 11.33 -13.49 -25.31
N TYR A 493 10.93 -14.22 -24.27
CA TYR A 493 10.02 -15.36 -24.34
C TYR A 493 8.63 -14.96 -23.86
N GLY A 494 7.63 -15.80 -24.15
CA GLY A 494 6.29 -15.63 -23.59
C GLY A 494 6.25 -15.88 -22.08
N PRO A 495 5.13 -15.55 -21.40
CA PRO A 495 4.98 -15.71 -19.95
C PRO A 495 4.88 -17.16 -19.49
N LEU A 496 4.71 -18.12 -20.41
CA LEU A 496 4.50 -19.52 -20.13
C LEU A 496 5.62 -20.35 -20.79
N SER A 497 6.27 -21.20 -19.99
CA SER A 497 7.18 -22.23 -20.46
C SER A 497 6.59 -23.60 -20.18
N THR A 498 6.73 -24.54 -21.12
CA THR A 498 6.19 -25.91 -20.99
C THR A 498 7.29 -26.95 -21.20
N ALA A 499 7.23 -28.06 -20.48
CA ALA A 499 8.11 -29.22 -20.64
C ALA A 499 7.35 -30.53 -20.38
N THR A 500 7.84 -31.63 -20.93
CA THR A 500 7.28 -32.97 -20.68
C THR A 500 8.11 -33.75 -19.68
N VAL A 501 7.45 -34.60 -18.89
CA VAL A 501 8.08 -35.56 -17.97
C VAL A 501 7.57 -36.95 -18.30
N SER A 502 8.45 -37.85 -18.74
CA SER A 502 8.13 -39.25 -18.99
C SER A 502 8.47 -40.11 -17.77
N ILE A 503 7.54 -40.95 -17.37
CA ILE A 503 7.64 -41.83 -16.21
C ILE A 503 7.20 -43.22 -16.65
N TYR A 504 8.08 -44.19 -16.46
CA TYR A 504 7.75 -45.61 -16.59
C TYR A 504 7.52 -46.21 -15.22
N VAL A 505 6.43 -46.96 -15.12
CA VAL A 505 6.17 -47.80 -13.96
C VAL A 505 6.94 -49.10 -14.18
N ASP A 506 7.76 -49.48 -13.21
CA ASP A 506 8.42 -50.78 -13.22
C ASP A 506 7.47 -51.82 -12.61
N ASP A 507 7.22 -52.87 -13.39
CA ASP A 507 6.50 -54.09 -12.99
C ASP A 507 7.20 -54.77 -11.79
N VAL A 508 6.43 -55.02 -10.73
CA VAL A 508 6.83 -55.71 -9.52
C VAL A 508 5.94 -56.94 -9.32
N ASN A 509 6.47 -58.09 -9.74
CA ASN A 509 5.86 -59.42 -9.59
C ASN A 509 4.91 -59.57 -8.38
N GLU A 510 3.61 -59.55 -8.66
CA GLU A 510 2.55 -59.78 -7.71
C GLU A 510 2.23 -61.28 -7.55
N GLY A 511 1.48 -61.62 -6.50
CA GLY A 511 1.15 -63.01 -6.20
C GLY A 511 -0.23 -63.42 -6.77
N PRO A 512 -0.45 -64.71 -7.07
CA PRO A 512 -1.72 -65.16 -7.60
C PRO A 512 -2.84 -65.00 -6.55
N VAL A 513 -3.97 -64.45 -6.96
CA VAL A 513 -5.17 -64.30 -6.14
C VAL A 513 -6.19 -65.38 -6.53
N LEU A 514 -6.59 -66.20 -5.55
CA LEU A 514 -7.59 -67.26 -5.74
C LEU A 514 -9.02 -66.72 -5.50
N SER A 515 -9.96 -67.16 -6.35
CA SER A 515 -11.36 -66.68 -6.31
C SER A 515 -12.10 -67.04 -5.02
N GLN A 516 -11.71 -68.12 -4.35
CA GLN A 516 -12.33 -68.60 -3.11
C GLN A 516 -11.25 -69.16 -2.18
N SER A 517 -11.42 -68.95 -0.87
CA SER A 517 -10.55 -69.51 0.17
C SER A 517 -10.87 -70.97 0.51
N HIS A 518 -12.06 -71.47 0.14
CA HIS A 518 -12.49 -72.85 0.36
C HIS A 518 -13.49 -73.30 -0.71
N TYR A 519 -13.29 -74.50 -1.25
CA TYR A 519 -14.18 -75.18 -2.20
C TYR A 519 -14.75 -76.45 -1.57
N GLU A 520 -16.07 -76.61 -1.61
CA GLU A 520 -16.76 -77.83 -1.16
C GLU A 520 -17.46 -78.50 -2.35
N VAL A 521 -17.20 -79.80 -2.53
CA VAL A 521 -17.60 -80.54 -3.72
C VAL A 521 -18.12 -81.90 -3.32
N THR A 522 -19.18 -82.38 -3.98
CA THR A 522 -19.74 -83.71 -3.76
C THR A 522 -19.56 -84.60 -4.99
N VAL A 523 -19.13 -85.84 -4.79
CA VAL A 523 -18.89 -86.84 -5.86
C VAL A 523 -19.50 -88.17 -5.43
N ARG A 524 -20.17 -88.90 -6.32
CA ARG A 524 -20.64 -90.25 -5.97
C ARG A 524 -19.50 -91.25 -6.05
N GLU A 525 -19.50 -92.23 -5.16
CA GLU A 525 -18.56 -93.35 -5.27
C GLU A 525 -18.83 -94.21 -6.51
N GLY A 526 -17.81 -94.96 -6.93
CA GLY A 526 -17.90 -95.81 -8.12
C GLY A 526 -18.03 -95.07 -9.46
N GLU A 527 -18.01 -93.72 -9.49
CA GLU A 527 -17.96 -92.95 -10.74
C GLU A 527 -16.66 -93.23 -11.51
N GLU A 528 -16.76 -93.25 -12.85
CA GLU A 528 -15.59 -93.48 -13.71
C GLU A 528 -14.51 -92.40 -13.52
N PRO A 529 -13.22 -92.79 -13.47
CA PRO A 529 -12.12 -91.83 -13.45
C PRO A 529 -12.13 -90.86 -14.63
N GLY A 530 -11.66 -89.63 -14.40
CA GLY A 530 -11.50 -88.59 -15.41
C GLY A 530 -12.55 -87.47 -15.34
N ARG A 531 -13.53 -87.59 -14.45
CA ARG A 531 -14.57 -86.57 -14.24
C ARG A 531 -13.99 -85.31 -13.58
N VAL A 532 -14.33 -84.14 -14.13
CA VAL A 532 -14.05 -82.84 -13.48
C VAL A 532 -15.04 -82.63 -12.35
N ILE A 533 -14.53 -82.43 -11.14
CA ILE A 533 -15.33 -82.26 -9.92
C ILE A 533 -15.38 -80.80 -9.48
N ALA A 534 -14.31 -80.03 -9.71
CA ALA A 534 -14.26 -78.60 -9.47
C ALA A 534 -13.29 -77.92 -10.44
N THR A 535 -13.42 -76.60 -10.59
CA THR A 535 -12.47 -75.77 -11.34
C THR A 535 -12.01 -74.63 -10.44
N ILE A 536 -10.74 -74.67 -10.06
CA ILE A 536 -10.11 -73.63 -9.25
C ILE A 536 -9.74 -72.48 -10.17
N ARG A 537 -10.13 -71.27 -9.79
CA ARG A 537 -9.88 -70.05 -10.58
C ARG A 537 -9.01 -69.11 -9.77
N GLY A 538 -7.82 -68.85 -10.26
CA GLY A 538 -6.92 -67.81 -9.82
C GLY A 538 -6.64 -66.82 -10.94
N TYR A 539 -6.30 -65.60 -10.55
CA TYR A 539 -5.81 -64.53 -11.40
C TYR A 539 -4.50 -64.01 -10.81
N ASP A 540 -3.53 -63.77 -11.67
CA ASP A 540 -2.21 -63.25 -11.33
C ASP A 540 -1.97 -62.15 -12.38
N PRO A 541 -1.77 -60.89 -11.96
CA PRO A 541 -1.63 -59.76 -12.88
C PRO A 541 -0.48 -59.91 -13.86
N ASP A 542 0.65 -60.44 -13.39
CA ASP A 542 1.91 -60.56 -14.14
C ASP A 542 1.95 -61.81 -15.03
N SER A 543 1.31 -62.89 -14.58
CA SER A 543 1.50 -64.22 -15.16
C SER A 543 0.25 -65.11 -15.12
N HIS A 544 0.33 -66.30 -15.73
CA HIS A 544 -0.75 -67.29 -15.61
C HIS A 544 -0.49 -68.19 -14.39
N PRO A 545 -1.43 -68.29 -13.43
CA PRO A 545 -1.23 -69.11 -12.24
C PRO A 545 -1.01 -70.59 -12.60
N ILE A 546 -0.02 -71.20 -11.96
CA ILE A 546 0.29 -72.62 -12.09
C ILE A 546 -0.28 -73.37 -10.87
N TYR A 547 -1.23 -74.27 -11.12
CA TYR A 547 -1.88 -75.02 -10.06
C TYR A 547 -1.15 -76.33 -9.73
N SER A 548 -1.04 -76.63 -8.45
CA SER A 548 -0.55 -77.90 -7.92
C SER A 548 -1.41 -78.38 -6.75
N LEU A 549 -1.37 -79.68 -6.48
CA LEU A 549 -2.18 -80.32 -5.45
C LEU A 549 -1.28 -80.85 -4.33
N GLN A 550 -1.62 -80.51 -3.08
CA GLN A 550 -0.95 -81.00 -1.87
C GLN A 550 -1.96 -81.72 -0.96
N GLY A 551 -1.51 -82.79 -0.29
CA GLY A 551 -2.32 -83.57 0.66
C GLY A 551 -2.92 -84.87 0.11
N ASP A 552 -2.98 -85.05 -1.21
CA ASP A 552 -3.46 -86.30 -1.83
C ASP A 552 -2.34 -87.36 -1.97
N THR A 553 -2.02 -88.01 -0.85
CA THR A 553 -0.92 -89.00 -0.77
C THR A 553 -1.11 -90.23 -1.67
N LYS A 554 -2.37 -90.61 -1.96
CA LYS A 554 -2.73 -91.80 -2.74
C LYS A 554 -3.06 -91.49 -4.21
N LYS A 555 -3.00 -90.22 -4.63
CA LYS A 555 -3.24 -89.75 -6.00
C LYS A 555 -4.64 -90.12 -6.52
N TYR A 556 -5.67 -89.93 -5.70
CA TYR A 556 -7.07 -90.07 -6.12
C TYR A 556 -7.53 -88.94 -7.05
N PHE A 557 -6.87 -87.79 -6.97
CA PHE A 557 -7.22 -86.58 -7.71
C PHE A 557 -6.01 -86.06 -8.50
N SER A 558 -6.31 -85.28 -9.54
CA SER A 558 -5.32 -84.53 -10.31
C SER A 558 -5.87 -83.14 -10.60
N ILE A 559 -5.00 -82.14 -10.63
CA ILE A 559 -5.36 -80.79 -11.04
C ILE A 559 -4.66 -80.44 -12.35
N GLY A 560 -5.41 -79.87 -13.29
CA GLY A 560 -4.85 -79.36 -14.53
C GLY A 560 -3.93 -78.17 -14.25
N LYS A 561 -2.64 -78.30 -14.58
CA LYS A 561 -1.59 -77.30 -14.30
C LYS A 561 -1.96 -75.86 -14.68
N TYR A 562 -2.64 -75.67 -15.82
CA TYR A 562 -3.04 -74.35 -16.32
C TYR A 562 -4.57 -74.13 -16.33
N SER A 563 -5.37 -75.20 -16.27
CA SER A 563 -6.84 -75.10 -16.34
C SER A 563 -7.50 -74.99 -14.97
N GLY A 564 -6.80 -75.37 -13.90
CA GLY A 564 -7.37 -75.46 -12.55
C GLY A 564 -8.46 -76.53 -12.40
N GLU A 565 -8.67 -77.38 -13.41
CA GLU A 565 -9.66 -78.47 -13.37
C GLU A 565 -9.18 -79.57 -12.43
N LEU A 566 -9.88 -79.76 -11.32
CA LEU A 566 -9.70 -80.87 -10.41
C LEU A 566 -10.51 -82.08 -10.92
N LYS A 567 -9.83 -83.19 -11.20
CA LYS A 567 -10.39 -84.42 -11.75
C LYS A 567 -10.14 -85.62 -10.85
N THR A 568 -11.06 -86.57 -10.87
CA THR A 568 -10.82 -87.90 -10.29
C THR A 568 -9.87 -88.71 -11.18
N VAL A 569 -8.90 -89.40 -10.59
CA VAL A 569 -7.92 -90.26 -11.29
C VAL A 569 -8.18 -91.73 -11.00
N GLN A 570 -8.80 -92.02 -9.86
CA GLN A 570 -9.17 -93.36 -9.42
C GLN A 570 -10.65 -93.35 -9.05
N ALA A 571 -11.28 -94.53 -9.10
CA ALA A 571 -12.60 -94.71 -8.55
C ALA A 571 -12.54 -94.43 -7.04
N LEU A 572 -13.46 -93.60 -6.56
CA LEU A 572 -13.56 -93.27 -5.14
C LEU A 572 -14.49 -94.29 -4.48
N ASP A 573 -14.12 -94.69 -3.28
CA ASP A 573 -14.84 -95.66 -2.44
C ASP A 573 -15.10 -94.97 -1.09
N ARG A 574 -16.38 -94.80 -0.75
CA ARG A 574 -16.81 -94.11 0.47
C ARG A 574 -16.52 -94.96 1.70
N GLU A 575 -16.59 -96.29 1.61
CA GLU A 575 -16.27 -97.21 2.70
C GLU A 575 -14.79 -97.13 3.09
N GLU A 576 -13.91 -96.83 2.13
CA GLU A 576 -12.51 -96.53 2.40
C GLU A 576 -12.35 -95.14 3.02
N ASN A 577 -12.88 -94.09 2.37
CA ASN A 577 -12.82 -92.73 2.89
C ASN A 577 -14.00 -91.86 2.41
N SER A 578 -14.84 -91.43 3.34
CA SER A 578 -16.02 -90.60 3.04
C SER A 578 -15.71 -89.14 2.69
N THR A 579 -14.51 -88.65 3.03
CA THR A 579 -14.14 -87.24 2.82
C THR A 579 -12.67 -87.08 2.50
N TYR A 580 -12.35 -86.34 1.46
CA TYR A 580 -10.98 -85.97 1.10
C TYR A 580 -10.78 -84.47 1.26
N THR A 581 -9.76 -84.09 2.03
CA THR A 581 -9.33 -82.69 2.17
C THR A 581 -7.95 -82.54 1.55
N MET A 582 -7.84 -81.62 0.61
CA MET A 582 -6.61 -81.33 -0.12
C MET A 582 -6.42 -79.83 -0.25
N GLU A 583 -5.18 -79.39 -0.32
CA GLU A 583 -4.83 -77.99 -0.53
C GLU A 583 -4.42 -77.81 -1.99
N VAL A 584 -5.04 -76.85 -2.67
CA VAL A 584 -4.64 -76.43 -4.00
C VAL A 584 -3.78 -75.18 -3.85
N ILE A 585 -2.56 -75.25 -4.36
CA ILE A 585 -1.61 -74.14 -4.36
C ILE A 585 -1.51 -73.61 -5.79
N ALA A 586 -1.75 -72.32 -5.96
CA ALA A 586 -1.41 -71.57 -7.16
C ALA A 586 -0.09 -70.83 -6.91
N VAL A 587 0.86 -70.99 -7.82
CA VAL A 587 2.14 -70.26 -7.81
C VAL A 587 2.22 -69.36 -9.03
N ASP A 588 2.90 -68.23 -8.88
CA ASP A 588 3.26 -67.38 -10.03
C ASP A 588 4.16 -68.19 -11.00
N GLY A 589 4.19 -67.80 -12.27
CA GLY A 589 4.97 -68.50 -13.30
C GLY A 589 6.49 -68.56 -13.02
N ASN A 590 7.00 -67.65 -12.19
CA ASN A 590 8.41 -67.51 -11.79
C ASN A 590 8.73 -68.18 -10.42
N SER A 591 7.73 -68.83 -9.82
CA SER A 591 7.73 -69.59 -8.55
C SER A 591 8.14 -68.83 -7.27
N SER A 592 7.91 -67.51 -7.19
CA SER A 592 8.34 -66.71 -6.02
C SER A 592 7.24 -66.47 -4.98
N LEU A 593 6.00 -66.30 -5.45
CA LEU A 593 4.81 -66.05 -4.64
C LEU A 593 3.77 -67.14 -4.88
N SER A 594 2.96 -67.39 -3.85
CA SER A 594 1.95 -68.45 -3.89
C SER A 594 0.73 -68.11 -3.05
N ALA A 595 -0.43 -68.59 -3.50
CA ALA A 595 -1.67 -68.60 -2.73
C ALA A 595 -2.22 -70.02 -2.65
N SER A 596 -2.91 -70.32 -1.55
CA SER A 596 -3.52 -71.62 -1.36
C SER A 596 -5.01 -71.53 -1.01
N THR A 597 -5.75 -72.56 -1.40
CA THR A 597 -7.16 -72.73 -1.09
C THR A 597 -7.43 -74.17 -0.69
N LEU A 598 -8.36 -74.37 0.25
CA LEU A 598 -8.72 -75.70 0.71
C LEU A 598 -9.82 -76.27 -0.19
N VAL A 599 -9.72 -77.54 -0.57
CA VAL A 599 -10.77 -78.27 -1.28
C VAL A 599 -11.22 -79.46 -0.45
N THR A 600 -12.52 -79.52 -0.16
CA THR A 600 -13.16 -80.63 0.56
C THR A 600 -14.07 -81.38 -0.40
N VAL A 601 -13.74 -82.64 -0.68
CA VAL A 601 -14.53 -83.54 -1.51
C VAL A 601 -15.28 -84.51 -0.61
N GLN A 602 -16.60 -84.43 -0.60
CA GLN A 602 -17.49 -85.34 0.10
C GLN A 602 -17.94 -86.45 -0.85
N ILE A 603 -17.75 -87.69 -0.42
CA ILE A 603 -18.16 -88.85 -1.21
C ILE A 603 -19.59 -89.23 -0.84
N LEU A 604 -20.46 -89.18 -1.84
CA LEU A 604 -21.85 -89.59 -1.72
C LEU A 604 -21.94 -91.12 -1.90
N ASP A 605 -22.63 -91.71 -0.94
CA ASP A 605 -22.93 -93.14 -0.84
C ASP A 605 -23.75 -93.65 -2.04
N VAL A 606 -23.39 -94.83 -2.54
CA VAL A 606 -24.10 -95.62 -3.54
C VAL A 606 -24.28 -97.01 -2.97
N ASN A 607 -25.44 -97.62 -3.17
CA ASN A 607 -25.72 -98.96 -2.65
C ASN A 607 -24.95 -100.05 -3.42
N ASP A 608 -23.66 -100.19 -3.17
CA ASP A 608 -22.76 -101.06 -3.92
C ASP A 608 -22.24 -102.27 -3.11
N ASN A 609 -22.45 -102.28 -1.79
CA ASN A 609 -22.27 -103.44 -0.95
C ASN A 609 -23.58 -104.23 -0.81
N SER A 610 -23.49 -105.44 -0.28
CA SER A 610 -24.67 -106.25 -0.01
C SER A 610 -24.62 -106.68 1.45
N PRO A 611 -25.76 -106.77 2.15
CA PRO A 611 -25.74 -107.06 3.56
C PRO A 611 -25.11 -108.42 3.84
N VAL A 612 -24.16 -108.49 4.76
CA VAL A 612 -23.50 -109.74 5.17
C VAL A 612 -23.91 -110.12 6.58
N LEU A 613 -23.97 -111.43 6.86
CA LEU A 613 -24.12 -111.92 8.23
C LEU A 613 -22.82 -111.75 9.01
N VAL A 614 -22.92 -111.29 10.25
CA VAL A 614 -21.77 -111.08 11.15
C VAL A 614 -21.97 -111.86 12.46
N GLY A 615 -21.06 -112.78 12.77
CA GLY A 615 -21.09 -113.57 14.02
C GLY A 615 -20.98 -115.08 13.81
N ASP A 616 -20.74 -115.82 14.90
CA ASP A 616 -20.70 -117.28 14.87
C ASP A 616 -22.10 -117.88 14.95
N TYR A 617 -22.56 -118.48 13.85
CA TYR A 617 -23.87 -119.13 13.76
C TYR A 617 -23.75 -120.61 14.06
N SER A 618 -24.07 -121.01 15.29
CA SER A 618 -24.16 -122.43 15.63
C SER A 618 -25.53 -122.99 15.23
N TRP A 619 -25.54 -124.06 14.43
CA TRP A 619 -26.74 -124.83 14.09
C TRP A 619 -27.52 -125.31 15.33
N LYS A 620 -26.85 -125.39 16.49
CA LYS A 620 -27.41 -125.87 17.75
C LYS A 620 -28.62 -125.04 18.22
N TYR A 621 -28.63 -123.73 17.94
CA TYR A 621 -29.70 -122.81 18.33
C TYR A 621 -30.81 -122.66 17.27
N LEU A 622 -30.59 -123.17 16.05
CA LEU A 622 -31.55 -123.08 14.95
C LEU A 622 -32.62 -124.17 15.02
N CYS A 623 -32.27 -125.35 15.55
CA CYS A 623 -33.13 -126.54 15.55
C CYS A 623 -33.96 -126.74 16.84
N THR A 624 -33.77 -125.91 17.86
CA THR A 624 -34.42 -126.07 19.16
C THR A 624 -35.79 -125.37 19.21
N PRO A 625 -36.84 -126.02 19.78
CA PRO A 625 -38.17 -125.41 19.90
C PRO A 625 -38.22 -124.23 20.88
N ARG A 626 -39.13 -123.28 20.61
CA ARG A 626 -39.23 -121.89 21.11
C ARG A 626 -39.42 -121.66 22.63
N TRP A 627 -39.30 -122.67 23.51
CA TRP A 627 -39.51 -122.49 24.96
C TRP A 627 -38.24 -122.31 25.79
N GLU A 628 -37.06 -122.29 25.16
CA GLU A 628 -35.77 -122.12 25.86
C GLU A 628 -35.14 -120.71 25.75
N ASP A 629 -35.85 -119.68 25.28
CA ASP A 629 -35.25 -118.36 24.94
C ASP A 629 -34.07 -118.44 23.93
N GLN A 630 -33.89 -119.59 23.29
CA GLN A 630 -32.86 -119.87 22.30
C GLN A 630 -33.43 -119.69 20.90
N ALA A 631 -33.25 -118.51 20.32
CA ALA A 631 -33.41 -118.29 18.89
C ALA A 631 -32.06 -117.87 18.31
N LEU A 632 -31.80 -118.24 17.06
CA LEU A 632 -30.61 -117.75 16.37
C LEU A 632 -30.80 -116.26 16.07
N VAL A 633 -30.04 -115.41 16.76
CA VAL A 633 -30.01 -113.98 16.49
C VAL A 633 -29.23 -113.77 15.20
N LEU A 634 -29.90 -113.33 14.14
CA LEU A 634 -29.25 -112.94 12.89
C LEU A 634 -28.76 -111.50 13.04
N ALA A 635 -27.45 -111.34 13.18
CA ALA A 635 -26.80 -110.05 13.11
C ALA A 635 -26.24 -109.86 11.71
N SER A 636 -26.50 -108.72 11.09
CA SER A 636 -26.00 -108.41 9.77
C SER A 636 -25.45 -107.00 9.74
N ARG A 637 -24.48 -106.79 8.86
CA ARG A 637 -23.91 -105.48 8.60
C ARG A 637 -23.94 -105.25 7.10
N ASP A 638 -24.25 -104.03 6.74
CA ASP A 638 -23.95 -103.50 5.41
C ASP A 638 -22.84 -102.46 5.57
N SER A 639 -21.94 -102.39 4.59
CA SER A 639 -20.84 -101.44 4.61
C SER A 639 -21.25 -100.08 4.08
N ASP A 640 -22.32 -100.03 3.26
CA ASP A 640 -22.88 -98.79 2.73
C ASP A 640 -23.30 -97.83 3.87
N GLY A 641 -23.36 -96.55 3.54
CA GLY A 641 -23.76 -95.48 4.44
C GLY A 641 -25.18 -95.64 5.00
N PRO A 642 -25.57 -94.82 6.00
CA PRO A 642 -26.84 -95.00 6.72
C PRO A 642 -28.10 -94.99 5.83
N GLN A 643 -28.04 -94.35 4.65
CA GLN A 643 -29.16 -94.30 3.71
C GLN A 643 -29.41 -95.64 3.01
N HIS A 644 -28.34 -96.40 2.73
CA HIS A 644 -28.38 -97.64 1.97
C HIS A 644 -28.23 -98.86 2.89
N GLY A 645 -27.24 -98.85 3.79
CA GLY A 645 -26.94 -99.93 4.72
C GLY A 645 -27.66 -99.89 6.08
N GLY A 646 -28.37 -98.79 6.39
CA GLY A 646 -28.92 -98.57 7.73
C GLY A 646 -30.14 -99.44 8.12
N ARG A 647 -30.85 -100.02 7.14
CA ARG A 647 -32.07 -100.82 7.39
C ARG A 647 -32.09 -102.09 6.56
N LEU A 648 -31.99 -103.23 7.25
CA LEU A 648 -31.92 -104.56 6.64
C LEU A 648 -33.21 -105.36 6.84
N ASN A 649 -33.67 -105.97 5.76
CA ASN A 649 -34.88 -106.80 5.70
C ASN A 649 -34.51 -108.28 5.57
N PHE A 650 -35.15 -109.12 6.38
CA PHE A 650 -34.92 -110.56 6.37
C PHE A 650 -36.18 -111.27 5.86
N SER A 651 -36.03 -112.19 4.90
CA SER A 651 -37.17 -112.94 4.37
C SER A 651 -36.85 -114.43 4.19
N LEU A 652 -37.77 -115.29 4.61
CA LEU A 652 -37.70 -116.72 4.31
C LEU A 652 -38.11 -116.96 2.85
N ARG A 653 -37.46 -117.92 2.20
CA ARG A 653 -37.83 -118.39 0.86
C ARG A 653 -39.33 -118.70 0.78
N SER A 654 -39.93 -118.48 -0.38
CA SER A 654 -41.37 -118.65 -0.62
C SER A 654 -41.90 -120.09 -0.53
N ASP A 655 -41.01 -121.08 -0.30
CA ASP A 655 -41.39 -122.48 -0.13
C ASP A 655 -42.33 -122.65 1.07
N ALA A 656 -43.49 -123.27 0.82
CA ALA A 656 -44.52 -123.52 1.83
C ALA A 656 -44.00 -124.37 3.00
N THR A 657 -43.08 -125.30 2.73
CA THR A 657 -42.47 -126.14 3.77
C THR A 657 -41.55 -125.32 4.67
N VAL A 658 -40.78 -124.40 4.08
CA VAL A 658 -39.85 -123.52 4.80
C VAL A 658 -40.60 -122.54 5.71
N ARG A 659 -41.63 -121.87 5.19
CA ARG A 659 -42.45 -120.93 5.98
C ARG A 659 -43.33 -121.61 7.02
N ARG A 660 -43.66 -122.89 6.83
CA ARG A 660 -44.33 -123.69 7.86
C ARG A 660 -43.38 -124.00 9.02
N ASN A 661 -42.16 -124.44 8.70
CA ASN A 661 -41.23 -124.98 9.69
C ASN A 661 -40.43 -123.90 10.43
N TRP A 662 -40.06 -122.78 9.78
CA TRP A 662 -39.25 -121.70 10.37
C TRP A 662 -39.98 -120.37 10.40
N LYS A 663 -39.61 -119.53 11.36
CA LYS A 663 -40.14 -118.17 11.50
C LYS A 663 -39.01 -117.19 11.78
N LEU A 664 -39.05 -116.08 11.03
CA LEU A 664 -38.28 -114.88 11.35
C LEU A 664 -39.14 -113.96 12.22
N THR A 665 -38.61 -113.55 13.36
CA THR A 665 -39.24 -112.57 14.25
C THR A 665 -38.29 -111.38 14.42
N PRO A 666 -38.63 -110.20 13.88
CA PRO A 666 -37.84 -108.99 14.11
C PRO A 666 -37.95 -108.57 15.57
N ILE A 667 -36.82 -108.24 16.21
CA ILE A 667 -36.71 -107.77 17.60
C ILE A 667 -35.80 -106.55 17.62
N ASN A 668 -36.38 -105.36 17.71
CA ASN A 668 -35.67 -104.07 17.71
C ASN A 668 -34.63 -103.97 16.57
N THR A 669 -33.36 -104.22 16.88
CA THR A 669 -32.19 -104.07 15.99
C THR A 669 -31.71 -105.37 15.34
N HIS A 670 -32.28 -106.53 15.68
CA HIS A 670 -31.86 -107.84 15.15
C HIS A 670 -33.07 -108.70 14.77
N THR A 671 -32.87 -109.71 13.93
CA THR A 671 -33.94 -110.66 13.57
C THR A 671 -33.65 -112.04 14.13
N ASN A 672 -34.58 -112.60 14.88
CA ASN A 672 -34.46 -113.95 15.40
C ASN A 672 -35.02 -114.96 14.41
N LEU A 673 -34.23 -115.97 14.06
CA LEU A 673 -34.63 -117.14 13.29
C LEU A 673 -34.84 -118.32 14.24
N SER A 674 -36.05 -118.88 14.24
CA SER A 674 -36.42 -119.97 15.14
C SER A 674 -37.35 -120.99 14.47
N LEU A 675 -37.48 -122.15 15.12
CA LEU A 675 -38.44 -123.17 14.72
C LEU A 675 -39.88 -122.73 15.02
N ASN A 676 -40.76 -122.79 14.03
CA ASN A 676 -42.16 -122.37 14.13
C ASN A 676 -43.09 -123.50 14.61
N ILE A 677 -42.69 -124.75 14.46
CA ILE A 677 -43.45 -125.94 14.85
C ILE A 677 -42.81 -126.65 16.05
N PRO A 678 -43.58 -127.39 16.88
CA PRO A 678 -43.05 -128.04 18.07
C PRO A 678 -42.18 -129.28 17.78
N TYR A 679 -42.25 -129.82 16.55
CA TYR A 679 -41.58 -131.07 16.19
C TYR A 679 -41.21 -131.11 14.70
N LEU A 680 -39.99 -131.57 14.41
CA LEU A 680 -39.53 -131.92 13.05
C LEU A 680 -39.15 -133.41 12.99
N PRO A 681 -39.49 -134.13 11.90
CA PRO A 681 -38.95 -135.45 11.62
C PRO A 681 -37.41 -135.47 11.61
N PRO A 682 -36.75 -136.59 11.95
CA PRO A 682 -35.28 -136.66 11.91
C PRO A 682 -34.76 -136.57 10.46
N GLU A 683 -34.17 -135.43 10.12
CA GLU A 683 -33.59 -135.11 8.81
C GLU A 683 -32.65 -133.90 8.93
N VAL A 684 -31.82 -133.61 7.91
CA VAL A 684 -31.07 -132.34 7.83
C VAL A 684 -31.88 -131.36 7.00
N TYR A 685 -32.44 -130.37 7.66
CA TYR A 685 -33.21 -129.34 7.00
C TYR A 685 -32.35 -128.14 6.62
N MET A 686 -32.50 -127.66 5.40
CA MET A 686 -31.85 -126.42 4.95
C MET A 686 -32.83 -125.26 5.15
N VAL A 687 -32.35 -124.16 5.74
CA VAL A 687 -33.15 -122.96 6.01
C VAL A 687 -32.70 -121.84 5.08
N PRO A 688 -33.31 -121.75 3.88
CA PRO A 688 -32.99 -120.68 2.94
C PRO A 688 -33.71 -119.39 3.32
N PHE A 689 -32.94 -118.34 3.56
CA PHE A 689 -33.45 -116.97 3.76
C PHE A 689 -32.56 -115.96 3.03
N THR A 690 -33.12 -114.79 2.75
CA THR A 690 -32.40 -113.66 2.16
C THR A 690 -32.34 -112.51 3.16
N ILE A 691 -31.21 -111.81 3.12
CA ILE A 691 -31.05 -110.49 3.75
C ILE A 691 -30.99 -109.50 2.60
N SER A 692 -31.86 -108.51 2.58
CA SER A 692 -31.79 -107.42 1.61
C SER A 692 -31.66 -106.09 2.33
N ASP A 693 -30.98 -105.14 1.73
CA ASP A 693 -31.08 -103.74 2.16
C ASP A 693 -32.50 -103.19 1.86
N SER A 694 -32.70 -101.91 2.19
CA SER A 694 -33.95 -101.20 1.91
C SER A 694 -33.80 -100.19 0.76
N SER A 695 -32.72 -100.29 -0.02
CA SER A 695 -32.46 -99.37 -1.13
C SER A 695 -33.27 -99.76 -2.38
N SER A 696 -33.16 -98.95 -3.44
CA SER A 696 -33.84 -99.19 -4.72
C SER A 696 -32.86 -98.92 -5.88
N PRO A 697 -32.40 -99.95 -6.61
CA PRO A 697 -32.73 -101.37 -6.46
C PRO A 697 -32.07 -101.99 -5.21
N PRO A 698 -32.78 -102.86 -4.45
CA PRO A 698 -32.20 -103.44 -3.26
C PRO A 698 -31.15 -104.50 -3.62
N ARG A 699 -30.03 -104.53 -2.88
CA ARG A 699 -29.06 -105.62 -2.94
C ARG A 699 -29.35 -106.62 -1.83
N SER A 700 -29.06 -107.89 -2.12
CA SER A 700 -29.44 -108.98 -1.22
C SER A 700 -28.45 -110.12 -1.24
N THR A 701 -28.29 -110.75 -0.08
CA THR A 701 -27.45 -111.93 0.13
C THR A 701 -28.33 -113.13 0.45
N PHE A 702 -28.14 -114.21 -0.30
CA PHE A 702 -28.83 -115.48 -0.06
C PHE A 702 -28.05 -116.35 0.92
N ILE A 703 -28.75 -116.89 1.92
CA ILE A 703 -28.15 -117.64 3.01
C ILE A 703 -28.93 -118.92 3.22
N ASN A 704 -28.22 -120.03 3.42
CA ASN A 704 -28.83 -121.34 3.58
C ASN A 704 -28.18 -122.09 4.75
N LEU A 705 -28.76 -121.97 5.93
CA LEU A 705 -28.20 -122.57 7.15
C LEU A 705 -28.70 -124.01 7.33
N PRO A 706 -27.82 -124.98 7.67
CA PRO A 706 -28.24 -126.33 7.98
C PRO A 706 -28.79 -126.45 9.41
N CYS A 707 -29.90 -127.15 9.53
CA CYS A 707 -30.50 -127.56 10.79
C CYS A 707 -30.52 -129.11 10.87
N PRO A 708 -29.50 -129.75 11.48
CA PRO A 708 -29.43 -131.20 11.61
C PRO A 708 -30.34 -131.70 12.74
N CYS A 709 -31.49 -132.28 12.39
CA CYS A 709 -32.43 -132.84 13.36
C CYS A 709 -32.12 -134.31 13.66
N ASN A 710 -31.58 -134.61 14.84
CA ASN A 710 -31.21 -135.96 15.24
C ASN A 710 -32.24 -136.65 16.15
N ILE A 711 -32.25 -137.98 16.14
CA ILE A 711 -33.17 -138.82 16.91
C ILE A 711 -32.96 -138.66 18.43
N ARG A 712 -31.79 -138.13 18.86
CA ARG A 712 -31.34 -138.07 20.26
C ARG A 712 -31.69 -136.78 21.02
N GLY A 713 -32.45 -135.84 20.44
CA GLY A 713 -33.12 -134.81 21.26
C GLY A 713 -33.05 -133.36 20.77
N ASN A 714 -32.49 -133.06 19.60
CA ASN A 714 -32.34 -131.65 19.18
C ASN A 714 -33.63 -131.00 18.62
N CYS A 715 -34.65 -131.77 18.23
CA CYS A 715 -35.97 -131.24 17.78
C CYS A 715 -37.18 -132.06 18.27
N LYS A 716 -37.06 -132.73 19.43
CA LYS A 716 -38.16 -133.44 20.11
C LYS A 716 -38.30 -132.95 21.56
N ILE A 717 -39.53 -132.78 22.03
CA ILE A 717 -39.84 -132.54 23.45
C ILE A 717 -40.02 -133.90 24.15
N ALA A 718 -39.31 -134.15 25.25
CA ALA A 718 -39.53 -135.32 26.11
C ALA A 718 -40.40 -134.95 27.32
N ALA A 719 -41.51 -135.65 27.52
CA ALA A 719 -42.35 -135.53 28.73
C ALA A 719 -41.87 -136.50 29.82
N LYS A 720 -41.78 -136.06 31.09
CA LYS A 720 -41.68 -136.94 32.28
C LYS A 720 -42.46 -136.37 33.49
N PRO A 721 -43.15 -137.21 34.29
CA PRO A 721 -43.86 -136.81 35.51
C PRO A 721 -43.10 -137.16 36.81
N LEU A 722 -43.43 -136.55 37.96
CA LEU A 722 -43.82 -137.21 39.24
C LEU A 722 -43.76 -136.32 40.52
N GLN A 723 -44.74 -136.61 41.39
CA GLN A 723 -44.96 -136.39 42.84
C GLN A 723 -43.88 -135.77 43.76
N GLY A 724 -44.36 -134.94 44.69
CA GLY A 724 -43.82 -134.82 46.06
C GLY A 724 -43.74 -133.39 46.61
N MET A 725 -44.84 -132.86 47.18
CA MET A 725 -44.78 -131.70 48.10
C MET A 725 -44.26 -132.14 49.47
N PRO A 726 -43.52 -131.27 50.18
CA PRO A 726 -44.15 -130.57 51.30
C PRO A 726 -43.93 -129.06 51.31
N THR A 727 -44.78 -128.45 52.12
CA THR A 727 -45.15 -127.06 52.30
C THR A 727 -44.18 -126.22 53.16
N ILE A 728 -44.07 -124.95 52.77
CA ILE A 728 -43.98 -123.71 53.57
C ILE A 728 -42.96 -123.69 54.73
N GLN A 729 -41.90 -122.89 54.57
CA GLN A 729 -41.65 -121.77 55.48
C GLN A 729 -40.69 -120.74 54.87
N SER A 730 -41.11 -119.49 55.00
CA SER A 730 -40.44 -118.27 54.55
C SER A 730 -39.25 -117.91 55.45
N ALA A 731 -38.12 -117.53 54.85
CA ALA A 731 -37.05 -116.72 55.42
C ALA A 731 -36.30 -116.10 54.21
N VAL A 732 -36.29 -114.80 53.94
CA VAL A 732 -35.86 -113.61 54.72
C VAL A 732 -34.39 -113.70 55.16
N GLY A 733 -33.58 -112.81 54.57
CA GLY A 733 -32.16 -112.56 54.83
C GLY A 733 -31.33 -112.78 53.56
N ILE A 734 -30.74 -111.81 52.87
CA ILE A 734 -30.16 -110.54 53.30
C ILE A 734 -30.29 -109.52 52.15
N LEU A 735 -31.10 -108.49 52.39
CA LEU A 735 -30.94 -107.16 51.82
C LEU A 735 -29.69 -106.55 52.48
N LEU A 736 -28.71 -106.10 51.69
CA LEU A 736 -27.75 -105.02 51.96
C LEU A 736 -26.58 -105.18 50.97
N GLY A 737 -26.46 -104.30 49.97
CA GLY A 737 -25.23 -104.32 49.17
C GLY A 737 -25.14 -103.55 47.86
N THR A 738 -26.19 -102.93 47.32
CA THR A 738 -26.05 -102.21 46.02
C THR A 738 -26.72 -100.84 45.97
N PHE A 739 -27.06 -100.27 47.13
CA PHE A 739 -27.40 -98.85 47.27
C PHE A 739 -26.19 -97.90 47.29
N ALA A 740 -24.96 -98.44 47.16
CA ALA A 740 -23.72 -97.65 47.17
C ALA A 740 -23.17 -97.28 45.79
N VAL A 741 -23.66 -97.90 44.70
CA VAL A 741 -23.09 -97.68 43.35
C VAL A 741 -23.84 -96.60 42.56
N ILE A 742 -25.12 -96.35 42.88
CA ILE A 742 -25.95 -95.35 42.19
C ILE A 742 -25.72 -93.93 42.72
N ILE A 743 -25.26 -93.77 43.97
CA ILE A 743 -24.93 -92.45 44.56
C ILE A 743 -23.53 -91.96 44.12
N ILE A 744 -22.60 -92.87 43.79
CA ILE A 744 -21.24 -92.49 43.35
C ILE A 744 -21.22 -91.97 41.90
N LEU A 745 -22.12 -92.43 41.03
CA LEU A 745 -22.21 -91.94 39.65
C LEU A 745 -22.88 -90.56 39.54
N ILE A 746 -23.79 -90.22 40.47
CA ILE A 746 -24.45 -88.91 40.51
C ILE A 746 -23.50 -87.82 41.06
N VAL A 747 -22.56 -88.17 41.94
CA VAL A 747 -21.54 -87.24 42.47
C VAL A 747 -20.44 -86.92 41.45
N ILE A 748 -20.14 -87.82 40.50
CA ILE A 748 -19.15 -87.58 39.44
C ILE A 748 -19.73 -86.66 38.34
N PHE A 749 -21.03 -86.77 38.05
CA PHE A 749 -21.68 -85.93 37.03
C PHE A 749 -21.89 -84.47 37.48
N VAL A 750 -21.99 -84.22 38.79
CA VAL A 750 -22.14 -82.87 39.37
C VAL A 750 -20.78 -82.18 39.59
N ARG A 751 -19.66 -82.91 39.60
CA ARG A 751 -18.31 -82.33 39.79
C ARG A 751 -17.56 -81.95 38.51
N LEU A 752 -18.11 -82.25 37.34
CA LEU A 752 -17.53 -81.88 36.04
C LEU A 752 -18.23 -80.67 35.37
N SER A 753 -19.24 -80.07 36.01
CA SER A 753 -19.97 -78.91 35.46
C SER A 753 -19.53 -77.54 36.00
N TYR A 754 -18.43 -77.44 36.75
CA TYR A 754 -17.89 -76.16 37.22
C TYR A 754 -16.35 -76.18 37.30
N GLN A 755 -15.69 -75.63 36.27
CA GLN A 755 -14.49 -74.78 36.38
C GLN A 755 -14.05 -74.26 34.98
N ASN A 756 -14.27 -72.95 34.78
CA ASN A 756 -13.73 -72.03 33.74
C ASN A 756 -12.17 -71.96 33.74
N PRO A 757 -11.46 -71.11 32.94
CA PRO A 757 -11.83 -70.23 31.80
C PRO A 757 -10.85 -70.32 30.58
N LYS A 758 -11.18 -69.65 29.45
CA LYS A 758 -10.32 -68.64 28.79
C LYS A 758 -11.01 -67.99 27.58
N GLU A 759 -10.74 -66.70 27.43
CA GLU A 759 -11.28 -65.72 26.49
C GLU A 759 -11.15 -66.10 25.00
N PRO A 760 -11.98 -65.47 24.14
CA PRO A 760 -11.47 -64.94 22.89
C PRO A 760 -11.78 -63.44 22.75
N SER A 761 -10.75 -62.73 22.29
CA SER A 761 -10.78 -61.36 21.78
C SER A 761 -11.59 -61.26 20.49
N LYS A 762 -12.39 -60.17 20.39
CA LYS A 762 -12.70 -59.32 19.21
C LYS A 762 -13.26 -60.06 17.95
N THR A 763 -14.25 -59.61 17.18
CA THR A 763 -14.91 -58.31 16.95
C THR A 763 -16.03 -58.59 15.94
N SER A 764 -17.20 -57.96 16.07
CA SER A 764 -18.22 -57.65 15.04
C SER A 764 -19.45 -57.15 15.78
N GLN A 765 -20.25 -56.18 15.38
CA GLN A 765 -20.48 -55.38 14.18
C GLN A 765 -21.47 -54.29 14.65
N GLU A 766 -21.48 -53.11 14.03
CA GLU A 766 -22.71 -52.42 13.55
C GLU A 766 -22.56 -50.89 13.50
N ARG A 767 -22.52 -50.42 12.24
CA ARG A 767 -23.15 -49.24 11.62
C ARG A 767 -23.96 -48.30 12.53
N VAL A 768 -23.71 -46.99 12.42
CA VAL A 768 -24.67 -45.96 11.96
C VAL A 768 -23.89 -44.70 11.47
N PRO A 769 -24.49 -43.64 10.86
CA PRO A 769 -24.00 -43.03 9.61
C PRO A 769 -23.48 -41.58 9.74
N LEU A 770 -22.72 -41.16 8.72
CA LEU A 770 -22.76 -39.86 8.02
C LEU A 770 -23.66 -38.73 8.59
N LYS A 771 -23.08 -37.58 9.00
CA LYS A 771 -23.01 -36.31 8.21
C LYS A 771 -22.67 -35.03 9.03
N ILE A 772 -21.72 -34.26 8.47
CA ILE A 772 -21.70 -32.80 8.19
C ILE A 772 -21.22 -31.78 9.26
N SER A 773 -20.19 -31.03 8.81
CA SER A 773 -19.76 -29.61 9.00
C SER A 773 -19.62 -29.04 10.42
N ILE A 774 -18.61 -28.23 10.73
CA ILE A 774 -17.87 -27.19 9.99
C ILE A 774 -16.37 -27.34 10.23
#